data_AF-A0AAJ0BBS9-F1
#
_entry.id   AF-A0AAJ0BBS9-F1
#
_cell.length_a   1.000
_cell.length_b   1.000
_cell.length_c   1.000
_cell.angle_alpha   90.00
_cell.angle_beta   90.00
_cell.angle_gamma   90.00
#
_symmetry.space_group_name_H-M   'P 1'
#
loop_
_entity.id
_entity.type
_entity.pdbx_description
1 polymer ?
#
loop_
_entity_poly.entity_id
_entity_poly.type
_entity_poly.pdbx_seq_one_letter_code
_entity_poly.pdbx_strand_id
1 'polypeptide(L)'
;METIIQDHTPLADYLNDHDPEPRPQHENWAPTPPASEKHDESPPQSPMFAPVGRPMVKKRFRSKVPDPLRLDIPRFNRLSSLHNTYSSAVASSIDRADNHKFIEQFRYTIVASQLLSGHSIAGQIHYGKGSSEETGAVVDKAGVPTSTGLVVTAAGALLVAWIISWVYYGGFSQLTKKRVVFAAVILVGGGLVSHAYIRQQWLRYLREQALAELRRFTARSQDFDGACSAALSLIQEVELVSRGYKIRIEDRSQVRRCVRLRKTLKGRFAEMIQNFLQVTTAIKGFSEQLDLDKYHDVYDISDFDLQDALQGFSDGEFEDPESLRVLKIAAARFHTLRKLLLCGLLALEATGDNDDFLRWSTAVEGLRTLNEITIECYERIRQILSEEETFPSIPDSKVPLTPGREKRRTQLRKLNSLSTGIRGLQAKLALLREESERTLNEAEDVSEIGASLMAQYESIGQDLKMLQQAWEEGKAALASGIDRNEKRLSSLSALLSPTTSLSGLTTVDEGGALEAFKALTGESPPASTFGSSPGEPEETEIFEAVAAPRPRSLFTREERIMKMKEDRERREAARESVEANKGMLRELEMVINLRPKRATLPASKPSHGRTPTRLPGLIFSSSRTQQLSLAAPTEYSLDLIISRTSNNTKHPSKLTAIAMLEARLEQASILKKAVDAIKDLVQDCNFDCNDSGISLQAMDNSHVALVSMMLKADGFSPFRCDRNIALGVNLTSLTKVLRAAQNEDILTLKAEDAPDVLNLVFESAENDRISEYDLKLMDIDQEHLGIPETEYAATVSMPAAEFKRITTDLMAMSESVTIEANKDGIKFSAQGDIGNGSVTLRQHSNVEKPQEAIDIELSEPVSLTFSLKYLVNFCKASALSPSVKICLSNEVPLLVEYGLAGSSYLRFYLAPKIGDEE
;
A
#
# COMPACT_ATOMS: atom_id res chain seq x y z
N MET A 1 -18.99 3.14 -52.15
CA MET A 1 -18.90 1.84 -52.83
C MET A 1 -19.99 0.97 -52.26
N GLU A 2 -20.72 0.24 -53.10
CA GLU A 2 -21.74 -0.71 -52.62
C GLU A 2 -21.05 -2.01 -52.19
N THR A 3 -21.52 -2.62 -51.11
CA THR A 3 -21.15 -3.98 -50.71
C THR A 3 -22.42 -4.80 -50.56
N ILE A 4 -22.53 -5.83 -51.40
CA ILE A 4 -23.69 -6.71 -51.48
C ILE A 4 -23.68 -7.63 -50.25
N ILE A 5 -24.79 -7.65 -49.51
CA ILE A 5 -25.07 -8.71 -48.52
C ILE A 5 -25.74 -9.86 -49.27
N GLN A 6 -25.32 -11.09 -49.00
CA GLN A 6 -25.92 -12.29 -49.57
C GLN A 6 -27.02 -12.81 -48.63
N ASP A 7 -28.23 -12.99 -49.17
CA ASP A 7 -29.32 -13.66 -48.48
C ASP A 7 -28.96 -15.12 -48.16
N HIS A 8 -29.76 -15.75 -47.27
CA HIS A 8 -29.58 -17.11 -46.73
C HIS A 8 -28.55 -17.24 -45.58
N THR A 9 -28.56 -16.31 -44.63
CA THR A 9 -28.09 -16.59 -43.25
C THR A 9 -29.23 -16.41 -42.24
N PRO A 10 -29.32 -17.25 -41.18
CA PRO A 10 -30.52 -17.38 -40.34
C PRO A 10 -30.77 -16.22 -39.36
N LEU A 11 -30.08 -15.08 -39.54
CA LEU A 11 -30.28 -13.86 -38.76
C LEU A 11 -31.35 -12.95 -39.39
N ALA A 12 -31.58 -13.06 -40.71
CA ALA A 12 -32.52 -12.21 -41.44
C ALA A 12 -33.99 -12.50 -41.08
N ASP A 13 -34.35 -13.76 -40.85
CA ASP A 13 -35.71 -14.17 -40.50
C ASP A 13 -36.14 -13.71 -39.09
N TYR A 14 -35.19 -13.30 -38.24
CA TYR A 14 -35.45 -12.93 -36.84
C TYR A 14 -35.80 -11.44 -36.62
N LEU A 15 -35.80 -10.63 -37.69
CA LEU A 15 -35.97 -9.17 -37.61
C LEU A 15 -37.28 -8.63 -38.22
N ASN A 16 -38.18 -9.52 -38.70
CA ASN A 16 -39.34 -9.11 -39.52
C ASN A 16 -40.72 -9.18 -38.84
N ASP A 17 -40.86 -9.75 -37.63
CA ASP A 17 -42.16 -9.92 -36.97
C ASP A 17 -42.23 -9.18 -35.62
N HIS A 18 -42.76 -7.95 -35.62
CA HIS A 18 -43.49 -7.37 -34.49
C HIS A 18 -44.39 -6.18 -34.87
N ASP A 19 -45.52 -6.08 -34.17
CA ASP A 19 -46.48 -4.94 -34.05
C ASP A 19 -47.59 -4.74 -35.14
N PRO A 20 -48.80 -4.18 -34.78
CA PRO A 20 -50.07 -4.84 -35.17
C PRO A 20 -51.26 -3.95 -35.69
N GLU A 21 -52.41 -4.62 -35.99
CA GLU A 21 -53.79 -4.09 -36.21
C GLU A 21 -54.08 -3.30 -37.53
N PRO A 22 -55.35 -3.05 -37.97
CA PRO A 22 -56.65 -3.74 -37.74
C PRO A 22 -57.66 -3.86 -38.94
N ARG A 23 -58.41 -4.99 -39.02
CA ARG A 23 -59.84 -5.15 -39.51
C ARG A 23 -60.22 -4.79 -40.98
N PRO A 24 -61.48 -4.99 -41.49
CA PRO A 24 -62.68 -5.75 -41.00
C PRO A 24 -63.33 -6.75 -42.01
N GLN A 25 -64.37 -7.50 -41.55
CA GLN A 25 -65.52 -8.10 -42.33
C GLN A 25 -65.22 -9.24 -43.34
N HIS A 26 -66.10 -10.21 -43.69
CA HIS A 26 -67.51 -10.65 -43.44
C HIS A 26 -67.50 -12.23 -43.63
N GLU A 27 -68.42 -13.14 -43.25
CA GLU A 27 -69.75 -13.15 -42.59
C GLU A 27 -70.16 -14.58 -42.04
N ASN A 28 -71.09 -14.62 -41.05
CA ASN A 28 -72.04 -15.67 -40.58
C ASN A 28 -71.94 -17.18 -40.93
N TRP A 29 -72.03 -18.03 -39.87
CA TRP A 29 -73.32 -18.63 -39.44
C TRP A 29 -73.27 -19.07 -37.94
N ALA A 30 -74.41 -19.06 -37.24
CA ALA A 30 -74.56 -19.47 -35.82
C ALA A 30 -75.88 -20.26 -35.61
N PRO A 31 -76.08 -21.06 -34.53
CA PRO A 31 -76.30 -20.49 -33.19
C PRO A 31 -75.80 -21.32 -31.97
N THR A 32 -75.72 -20.66 -30.80
CA THR A 32 -75.71 -21.21 -29.42
C THR A 32 -77.11 -20.97 -28.77
N PRO A 33 -77.44 -21.29 -27.49
CA PRO A 33 -76.67 -21.78 -26.32
C PRO A 33 -77.41 -22.98 -25.63
N PRO A 34 -77.43 -23.25 -24.28
CA PRO A 34 -76.63 -22.77 -23.14
C PRO A 34 -76.14 -23.87 -22.13
N ALA A 35 -75.54 -23.38 -21.02
CA ALA A 35 -75.56 -23.91 -19.63
C ALA A 35 -74.47 -24.90 -19.14
N SER A 36 -73.86 -24.52 -18.00
CA SER A 36 -73.35 -25.31 -16.85
C SER A 36 -72.68 -26.69 -17.11
N GLU A 37 -71.47 -26.99 -16.63
CA GLU A 37 -71.08 -27.00 -15.20
C GLU A 37 -69.56 -26.75 -14.98
N LYS A 38 -69.04 -27.12 -13.78
CA LYS A 38 -67.64 -26.95 -13.35
C LYS A 38 -66.72 -28.02 -13.95
N HIS A 39 -65.48 -27.66 -14.26
CA HIS A 39 -64.29 -28.25 -13.60
C HIS A 39 -62.99 -27.54 -14.01
N ASP A 40 -61.93 -27.78 -13.24
CA ASP A 40 -60.55 -27.38 -13.52
C ASP A 40 -59.98 -28.21 -14.67
N GLU A 41 -59.27 -27.59 -15.63
CA GLU A 41 -58.26 -28.29 -16.43
C GLU A 41 -57.26 -27.31 -17.07
N SER A 42 -55.97 -27.66 -17.02
CA SER A 42 -54.89 -26.96 -17.75
C SER A 42 -54.56 -27.70 -19.05
N PRO A 43 -54.21 -27.02 -20.15
CA PRO A 43 -53.76 -27.67 -21.38
C PRO A 43 -52.52 -28.58 -21.20
N PRO A 44 -52.33 -29.58 -22.09
CA PRO A 44 -51.48 -30.73 -21.80
C PRO A 44 -49.98 -30.49 -21.93
N GLN A 45 -49.20 -31.29 -21.21
CA GLN A 45 -47.73 -31.32 -21.29
C GLN A 45 -47.22 -31.87 -22.64
N SER A 46 -46.09 -31.33 -23.09
CA SER A 46 -45.27 -31.86 -24.18
C SER A 46 -44.63 -33.21 -23.80
N PRO A 47 -44.26 -34.06 -24.78
CA PRO A 47 -43.94 -35.46 -24.53
C PRO A 47 -42.58 -35.68 -23.82
N MET A 48 -42.56 -36.57 -22.82
CA MET A 48 -41.32 -37.03 -22.17
C MET A 48 -40.42 -37.79 -23.16
N PHE A 49 -39.26 -37.23 -23.48
CA PHE A 49 -38.28 -37.82 -24.42
C PHE A 49 -37.32 -38.85 -23.77
N ALA A 50 -37.45 -39.14 -22.47
CA ALA A 50 -36.53 -40.02 -21.73
C ALA A 50 -37.23 -41.25 -21.12
N PRO A 51 -36.83 -42.50 -21.46
CA PRO A 51 -37.43 -43.70 -20.90
C PRO A 51 -36.85 -44.05 -19.51
N VAL A 52 -37.65 -43.85 -18.45
CA VAL A 52 -37.26 -44.19 -17.07
C VAL A 52 -37.49 -45.69 -16.80
N GLY A 53 -36.46 -46.53 -16.99
CA GLY A 53 -36.52 -47.94 -16.61
C GLY A 53 -35.29 -48.76 -17.01
N ARG A 54 -34.89 -49.74 -16.18
CA ARG A 54 -33.76 -50.64 -16.50
C ARG A 54 -34.16 -51.64 -17.59
N PRO A 55 -33.41 -51.77 -18.70
CA PRO A 55 -33.79 -52.64 -19.81
C PRO A 55 -33.59 -54.14 -19.48
N MET A 56 -34.69 -54.87 -19.25
CA MET A 56 -34.66 -56.32 -19.09
C MET A 56 -34.85 -57.04 -20.44
N VAL A 57 -33.76 -57.56 -21.00
CA VAL A 57 -33.78 -58.33 -22.26
C VAL A 57 -34.58 -59.64 -22.09
N LYS A 58 -35.60 -59.83 -22.94
CA LYS A 58 -36.48 -61.02 -22.90
C LYS A 58 -35.69 -62.30 -23.24
N LYS A 59 -35.90 -63.36 -22.45
CA LYS A 59 -35.11 -64.63 -22.46
C LYS A 59 -34.95 -65.34 -23.82
N ARG A 60 -35.76 -65.02 -24.85
CA ARG A 60 -35.72 -65.70 -26.17
C ARG A 60 -34.51 -65.33 -27.06
N PHE A 61 -33.78 -64.25 -26.77
CA PHE A 61 -32.62 -63.82 -27.58
C PHE A 61 -31.27 -64.43 -27.14
N ARG A 62 -31.26 -65.37 -26.18
CA ARG A 62 -30.02 -65.87 -25.54
C ARG A 62 -29.39 -67.12 -26.18
N SER A 63 -29.90 -67.60 -27.31
CA SER A 63 -29.55 -68.93 -27.87
C SER A 63 -28.96 -68.91 -29.29
N LYS A 64 -28.68 -67.73 -29.88
CA LYS A 64 -27.99 -67.60 -31.17
C LYS A 64 -27.11 -66.33 -31.18
N VAL A 65 -25.88 -66.45 -30.70
CA VAL A 65 -24.78 -65.50 -30.90
C VAL A 65 -23.54 -66.33 -31.22
N PRO A 66 -22.68 -65.96 -32.20
CA PRO A 66 -21.44 -66.68 -32.48
C PRO A 66 -20.46 -66.67 -31.30
N ASP A 67 -19.56 -67.64 -31.23
CA ASP A 67 -18.50 -67.66 -30.21
C ASP A 67 -17.58 -66.43 -30.35
N PRO A 68 -17.26 -65.73 -29.24
CA PRO A 68 -16.41 -64.55 -29.29
C PRO A 68 -14.95 -64.91 -29.60
N LEU A 69 -14.29 -64.06 -30.39
CA LEU A 69 -12.88 -64.17 -30.73
C LEU A 69 -11.99 -64.28 -29.49
N ARG A 70 -11.21 -65.37 -29.41
CA ARG A 70 -10.22 -65.57 -28.35
C ARG A 70 -8.97 -64.74 -28.64
N LEU A 71 -8.88 -63.56 -28.03
CA LEU A 71 -7.62 -62.85 -27.85
C LEU A 71 -6.95 -63.36 -26.57
N ASP A 72 -5.79 -64.02 -26.69
CA ASP A 72 -4.99 -64.45 -25.55
C ASP A 72 -4.25 -63.27 -24.92
N ILE A 73 -4.96 -62.52 -24.09
CA ILE A 73 -4.40 -61.47 -23.23
C ILE A 73 -3.79 -62.14 -21.99
N PRO A 74 -2.50 -61.91 -21.67
CA PRO A 74 -1.82 -62.62 -20.58
C PRO A 74 -2.45 -62.33 -19.22
N ARG A 75 -2.86 -63.40 -18.52
CA ARG A 75 -3.55 -63.32 -17.22
C ARG A 75 -2.59 -63.02 -16.07
N PHE A 76 -2.37 -61.75 -15.76
CA PHE A 76 -1.79 -61.33 -14.47
C PHE A 76 -2.76 -60.43 -13.67
N ASN A 77 -2.62 -60.48 -12.35
CA ASN A 77 -3.22 -59.59 -11.36
C ASN A 77 -4.77 -59.45 -11.34
N ARG A 78 -5.46 -60.52 -10.90
CA ARG A 78 -6.80 -60.41 -10.27
C ARG A 78 -6.76 -60.13 -8.76
N LEU A 79 -5.58 -60.01 -8.14
CA LEU A 79 -5.40 -59.80 -6.70
C LEU A 79 -5.27 -58.31 -6.33
N SER A 80 -4.77 -57.46 -7.23
CA SER A 80 -4.58 -56.02 -6.99
C SER A 80 -5.92 -55.27 -6.89
N SER A 81 -6.90 -55.60 -7.73
CA SER A 81 -8.23 -54.96 -7.70
C SER A 81 -8.96 -55.21 -6.37
N LEU A 82 -8.97 -56.46 -5.89
CA LEU A 82 -9.54 -56.81 -4.58
C LEU A 82 -8.80 -56.11 -3.44
N HIS A 83 -7.45 -56.08 -3.48
CA HIS A 83 -6.68 -55.34 -2.49
C HIS A 83 -7.07 -53.85 -2.43
N ASN A 84 -7.13 -53.19 -3.58
CA ASN A 84 -7.43 -51.76 -3.66
C ASN A 84 -8.88 -51.45 -3.22
N THR A 85 -9.81 -52.37 -3.44
CA THR A 85 -11.22 -52.22 -3.00
C THR A 85 -11.37 -52.32 -1.48
N TYR A 86 -10.64 -53.24 -0.83
CA TYR A 86 -10.71 -53.38 0.64
C TYR A 86 -9.89 -52.31 1.39
N SER A 87 -8.78 -51.84 0.84
CA SER A 87 -7.98 -50.78 1.48
C SER A 87 -8.65 -49.40 1.37
N SER A 88 -9.27 -49.05 0.23
CA SER A 88 -10.03 -47.80 0.07
C SER A 88 -11.27 -47.73 0.98
N ALA A 89 -12.03 -48.83 1.10
CA ALA A 89 -13.24 -48.88 1.92
C ALA A 89 -12.99 -48.64 3.42
N VAL A 90 -11.80 -49.02 3.94
CA VAL A 90 -11.43 -48.77 5.34
C VAL A 90 -10.83 -47.37 5.51
N ALA A 91 -9.94 -46.93 4.61
CA ALA A 91 -9.25 -45.64 4.71
C ALA A 91 -10.21 -44.43 4.57
N SER A 92 -11.15 -44.49 3.62
CA SER A 92 -12.08 -43.40 3.30
C SER A 92 -12.98 -42.97 4.47
N SER A 93 -13.30 -43.88 5.39
CA SER A 93 -14.17 -43.60 6.54
C SER A 93 -13.57 -42.63 7.57
N ILE A 94 -12.23 -42.52 7.60
CA ILE A 94 -11.49 -41.65 8.53
C ILE A 94 -10.89 -40.43 7.81
N ASP A 95 -10.45 -40.58 6.54
CA ASP A 95 -9.88 -39.46 5.77
C ASP A 95 -10.91 -38.35 5.48
N ARG A 96 -12.19 -38.69 5.24
CA ARG A 96 -13.21 -37.72 4.79
C ARG A 96 -13.39 -36.49 5.69
N ALA A 97 -13.20 -36.61 7.01
CA ALA A 97 -13.29 -35.48 7.94
C ALA A 97 -12.05 -34.58 7.89
N ASP A 98 -10.85 -35.17 7.78
CA ASP A 98 -9.60 -34.43 7.56
C ASP A 98 -9.62 -33.72 6.21
N ASN A 99 -10.18 -34.35 5.16
CA ASN A 99 -10.29 -33.79 3.81
C ASN A 99 -11.19 -32.56 3.78
N HIS A 100 -12.37 -32.64 4.40
CA HIS A 100 -13.30 -31.52 4.47
C HIS A 100 -12.64 -30.32 5.17
N LYS A 101 -12.03 -30.57 6.35
CA LYS A 101 -11.29 -29.55 7.11
C LYS A 101 -10.13 -28.93 6.33
N PHE A 102 -9.39 -29.75 5.57
CA PHE A 102 -8.32 -29.26 4.69
C PHE A 102 -8.86 -28.35 3.58
N ILE A 103 -9.92 -28.76 2.87
CA ILE A 103 -10.56 -27.96 1.81
C ILE A 103 -11.16 -26.67 2.38
N GLU A 104 -11.81 -26.72 3.54
CA GLU A 104 -12.31 -25.53 4.25
C GLU A 104 -11.17 -24.56 4.56
N GLN A 105 -10.06 -25.04 5.14
CA GLN A 105 -8.91 -24.19 5.45
C GLN A 105 -8.21 -23.64 4.20
N PHE A 106 -8.15 -24.41 3.11
CA PHE A 106 -7.52 -24.01 1.86
C PHE A 106 -8.38 -22.95 1.14
N ARG A 107 -9.67 -23.21 0.95
CA ARG A 107 -10.64 -22.27 0.36
C ARG A 107 -10.78 -21.00 1.21
N TYR A 108 -10.84 -21.11 2.53
CA TYR A 108 -10.85 -19.94 3.44
C TYR A 108 -9.57 -19.10 3.30
N THR A 109 -8.39 -19.74 3.20
CA THR A 109 -7.12 -19.00 3.02
C THR A 109 -7.11 -18.23 1.69
N ILE A 110 -7.71 -18.76 0.63
CA ILE A 110 -7.89 -18.04 -0.65
C ILE A 110 -8.86 -16.86 -0.48
N VAL A 111 -10.06 -17.08 0.04
CA VAL A 111 -11.10 -16.05 0.16
C VAL A 111 -10.66 -14.91 1.10
N ALA A 112 -10.07 -15.24 2.25
CA ALA A 112 -9.60 -14.26 3.23
C ALA A 112 -8.35 -13.48 2.77
N SER A 113 -7.70 -13.86 1.66
CA SER A 113 -6.54 -13.13 1.12
C SER A 113 -6.89 -11.84 0.38
N GLN A 114 -8.18 -11.61 0.11
CA GLN A 114 -8.72 -10.50 -0.70
C GLN A 114 -8.20 -10.42 -2.16
N LEU A 115 -7.27 -11.29 -2.60
CA LEU A 115 -6.68 -11.31 -3.96
C LEU A 115 -7.66 -11.63 -5.09
N LEU A 116 -8.91 -12.01 -4.76
CA LEU A 116 -10.03 -12.20 -5.69
C LEU A 116 -10.92 -10.96 -5.82
N SER A 117 -10.83 -10.00 -4.90
CA SER A 117 -11.58 -8.74 -4.95
C SER A 117 -11.01 -7.79 -6.01
N GLY A 118 -11.84 -6.91 -6.57
CA GLY A 118 -11.47 -6.07 -7.73
C GLY A 118 -10.46 -4.94 -7.45
N HIS A 119 -10.21 -4.59 -6.19
CA HIS A 119 -9.59 -3.31 -5.81
C HIS A 119 -8.04 -3.34 -5.69
N SER A 120 -7.36 -4.21 -6.44
CA SER A 120 -5.87 -4.34 -6.40
C SER A 120 -5.11 -3.18 -7.10
N ILE A 121 -5.70 -1.99 -7.23
CA ILE A 121 -5.08 -0.82 -7.87
C ILE A 121 -5.46 0.44 -7.07
N ALA A 122 -4.45 1.17 -6.58
CA ALA A 122 -4.54 2.40 -5.77
C ALA A 122 -5.13 2.23 -4.35
N GLY A 123 -4.25 1.90 -3.39
CA GLY A 123 -4.46 1.94 -1.95
C GLY A 123 -3.11 1.86 -1.23
N GLN A 124 -2.93 2.54 -0.09
CA GLN A 124 -1.60 2.68 0.53
C GLN A 124 -1.13 1.47 1.34
N ILE A 125 0.20 1.40 1.51
CA ILE A 125 0.92 0.39 2.29
C ILE A 125 0.48 0.44 3.77
N HIS A 126 -0.37 -0.49 4.18
CA HIS A 126 -0.52 -0.82 5.60
C HIS A 126 0.76 -1.47 6.13
N TYR A 127 1.57 -0.73 6.88
CA TYR A 127 2.56 -1.30 7.80
C TYR A 127 1.84 -1.93 9.02
N GLY A 128 1.06 -2.96 8.74
CA GLY A 128 0.26 -3.71 9.71
C GLY A 128 1.15 -4.32 10.78
N LYS A 129 1.17 -3.73 11.97
CA LYS A 129 1.97 -4.16 13.12
C LYS A 129 1.31 -5.36 13.83
N GLY A 130 1.04 -6.43 13.06
CA GLY A 130 0.37 -7.65 13.49
C GLY A 130 1.35 -8.76 13.87
N SER A 131 1.10 -9.41 15.01
CA SER A 131 1.61 -10.73 15.43
C SER A 131 3.01 -11.13 14.93
N SER A 132 4.03 -10.85 15.74
CA SER A 132 5.23 -11.68 15.75
C SER A 132 4.92 -13.04 16.40
N GLU A 133 4.17 -13.90 15.69
CA GLU A 133 4.25 -15.34 15.96
C GLU A 133 5.66 -15.81 15.61
N GLU A 134 6.23 -16.69 16.44
CA GLU A 134 7.58 -17.18 16.23
C GLU A 134 7.62 -18.02 14.95
N THR A 135 8.21 -17.48 13.88
CA THR A 135 8.58 -18.24 12.68
C THR A 135 9.71 -19.21 13.03
N GLY A 136 9.37 -20.27 13.77
CA GLY A 136 10.23 -21.39 14.06
C GLY A 136 10.62 -22.04 12.75
N ALA A 137 11.81 -21.70 12.26
CA ALA A 137 12.33 -22.22 11.01
C ALA A 137 12.36 -23.76 11.08
N VAL A 138 11.53 -24.40 10.25
CA VAL A 138 11.59 -25.84 10.01
C VAL A 138 12.82 -26.10 9.14
N VAL A 139 13.98 -26.00 9.79
CA VAL A 139 15.24 -26.56 9.30
C VAL A 139 15.06 -28.08 9.28
N ASP A 140 15.40 -28.72 8.17
CA ASP A 140 15.32 -30.16 7.99
C ASP A 140 16.08 -30.92 9.09
N LYS A 141 15.35 -31.37 10.12
CA LYS A 141 15.87 -32.28 11.16
C LYS A 141 15.83 -33.74 10.70
N ALA A 142 16.43 -33.98 9.53
CA ALA A 142 16.88 -35.31 9.16
C ALA A 142 17.98 -35.75 10.14
N GLY A 143 17.61 -36.46 11.22
CA GLY A 143 18.60 -37.01 12.16
C GLY A 143 18.22 -37.23 13.62
N VAL A 144 16.98 -36.98 14.06
CA VAL A 144 16.54 -37.34 15.43
C VAL A 144 15.25 -38.15 15.39
N PRO A 145 15.25 -39.46 15.72
CA PRO A 145 14.04 -40.25 15.74
C PRO A 145 13.13 -39.83 16.91
N THR A 146 11.87 -39.54 16.61
CA THR A 146 10.84 -39.26 17.61
C THR A 146 10.73 -40.44 18.59
N SER A 147 10.55 -40.17 19.89
CA SER A 147 10.45 -41.22 20.92
C SER A 147 9.36 -42.25 20.64
N THR A 148 8.23 -41.82 20.07
CA THR A 148 7.17 -42.68 19.56
C THR A 148 7.65 -43.59 18.42
N GLY A 149 8.38 -43.07 17.45
CA GLY A 149 8.97 -43.85 16.34
C GLY A 149 10.03 -44.86 16.81
N LEU A 150 10.82 -44.51 17.84
CA LEU A 150 11.76 -45.42 18.49
C LEU A 150 11.04 -46.58 19.20
N VAL A 151 9.95 -46.30 19.92
CA VAL A 151 9.14 -47.34 20.58
C VAL A 151 8.43 -48.23 19.55
N VAL A 152 7.87 -47.66 18.48
CA VAL A 152 7.20 -48.42 17.41
C VAL A 152 8.18 -49.31 16.64
N THR A 153 9.39 -48.83 16.33
CA THR A 153 10.41 -49.64 15.63
C THR A 153 10.97 -50.74 16.53
N ALA A 154 11.22 -50.47 17.82
CA ALA A 154 11.62 -51.50 18.79
C ALA A 154 10.53 -52.57 18.99
N ALA A 155 9.26 -52.17 19.12
CA ALA A 155 8.14 -53.10 19.22
C ALA A 155 7.98 -53.95 17.95
N GLY A 156 8.11 -53.33 16.76
CA GLY A 156 8.08 -54.03 15.48
C GLY A 156 9.20 -55.06 15.34
N ALA A 157 10.43 -54.71 15.73
CA ALA A 157 11.57 -55.63 15.72
C ALA A 157 11.35 -56.84 16.66
N LEU A 158 10.80 -56.61 17.86
CA LEU A 158 10.44 -57.68 18.79
C LEU A 158 9.32 -58.58 18.23
N LEU A 159 8.32 -58.00 17.57
CA LEU A 159 7.22 -58.75 16.95
C LEU A 159 7.72 -59.63 15.79
N VAL A 160 8.61 -59.09 14.94
CA VAL A 160 9.28 -59.85 13.87
C VAL A 160 10.16 -60.97 14.46
N ALA A 161 10.96 -60.69 15.49
CA ALA A 161 11.77 -61.70 16.16
C ALA A 161 10.92 -62.81 16.81
N TRP A 162 9.75 -62.46 17.37
CA TRP A 162 8.79 -63.42 17.93
C TRP A 162 8.15 -64.29 16.84
N ILE A 163 7.73 -63.72 15.71
CA ILE A 163 7.23 -64.49 14.55
C ILE A 163 8.31 -65.45 14.03
N ILE A 164 9.55 -64.98 13.87
CA ILE A 164 10.69 -65.81 13.46
C ILE A 164 10.89 -66.96 14.46
N SER A 165 10.95 -66.67 15.76
CA SER A 165 11.08 -67.68 16.82
C SER A 165 9.96 -68.72 16.76
N TRP A 166 8.71 -68.29 16.60
CA TRP A 166 7.53 -69.16 16.50
C TRP A 166 7.51 -70.04 15.24
N VAL A 167 7.99 -69.53 14.10
CA VAL A 167 8.17 -70.32 12.87
C VAL A 167 9.24 -71.40 13.05
N TYR A 168 10.37 -71.09 13.71
CA TYR A 168 11.47 -72.03 13.92
C TYR A 168 11.34 -72.92 15.18
N TYR A 169 10.34 -72.69 16.04
CA TYR A 169 10.14 -73.45 17.28
C TYR A 169 9.80 -74.94 17.00
N GLY A 170 10.82 -75.79 17.09
CA GLY A 170 10.79 -77.21 16.73
C GLY A 170 11.87 -77.65 15.72
N GLY A 171 12.62 -76.71 15.14
CA GLY A 171 13.68 -76.98 14.16
C GLY A 171 13.17 -77.20 12.73
N PHE A 172 14.09 -77.16 11.76
CA PHE A 172 13.78 -77.20 10.32
C PHE A 172 12.97 -78.44 9.88
N SER A 173 13.10 -79.57 10.58
CA SER A 173 12.37 -80.81 10.29
C SER A 173 10.89 -80.79 10.68
N GLN A 174 10.43 -79.80 11.46
CA GLN A 174 9.04 -79.69 11.95
C GLN A 174 8.29 -78.46 11.38
N LEU A 175 8.75 -77.93 10.25
CA LEU A 175 8.11 -76.81 9.53
C LEU A 175 6.75 -77.23 8.92
N THR A 176 5.70 -77.23 9.74
CA THR A 176 4.34 -77.49 9.28
C THR A 176 3.89 -76.42 8.27
N LYS A 177 3.33 -76.85 7.13
CA LYS A 177 2.86 -75.96 6.05
C LYS A 177 1.92 -74.85 6.56
N LYS A 178 1.15 -75.12 7.62
CA LYS A 178 0.25 -74.16 8.27
C LYS A 178 0.98 -72.96 8.88
N ARG A 179 2.12 -73.14 9.58
CA ARG A 179 2.87 -72.01 10.16
C ARG A 179 3.50 -71.12 9.09
N VAL A 180 4.03 -71.71 8.03
CA VAL A 180 4.64 -70.98 6.91
C VAL A 180 3.60 -70.11 6.18
N VAL A 181 2.42 -70.67 5.89
CA VAL A 181 1.31 -69.91 5.28
C VAL A 181 0.82 -68.79 6.20
N PHE A 182 0.71 -69.03 7.51
CA PHE A 182 0.30 -68.00 8.47
C PHE A 182 1.30 -66.84 8.56
N ALA A 183 2.60 -67.13 8.61
CA ALA A 183 3.65 -66.10 8.58
C ALA A 183 3.67 -65.31 7.26
N ALA A 184 3.45 -65.98 6.12
CA ALA A 184 3.32 -65.30 4.82
C ALA A 184 2.10 -64.37 4.75
N VAL A 185 0.95 -64.79 5.30
CA VAL A 185 -0.26 -63.93 5.40
C VAL A 185 0.00 -62.71 6.29
N ILE A 186 0.71 -62.86 7.41
CA ILE A 186 1.08 -61.73 8.27
C ILE A 186 2.04 -60.77 7.56
N LEU A 187 3.06 -61.27 6.85
CA LEU A 187 3.99 -60.43 6.10
C LEU A 187 3.30 -59.65 4.97
N VAL A 188 2.39 -60.30 4.24
CA VAL A 188 1.56 -59.62 3.23
C VAL A 188 0.68 -58.57 3.91
N GLY A 189 -0.09 -58.92 4.94
CA GLY A 189 -0.95 -57.96 5.65
C GLY A 189 -0.19 -56.76 6.21
N GLY A 190 0.96 -56.99 6.83
CA GLY A 190 1.85 -55.94 7.35
C GLY A 190 2.40 -55.04 6.25
N GLY A 191 2.80 -55.59 5.10
CA GLY A 191 3.25 -54.81 3.95
C GLY A 191 2.14 -53.91 3.38
N LEU A 192 0.91 -54.42 3.27
CA LEU A 192 -0.24 -53.67 2.77
C LEU A 192 -0.68 -52.55 3.72
N VAL A 193 -0.70 -52.82 5.04
CA VAL A 193 -0.95 -51.80 6.07
C VAL A 193 0.15 -50.74 6.08
N SER A 194 1.42 -51.14 5.95
CA SER A 194 2.55 -50.19 5.88
C SER A 194 2.46 -49.29 4.65
N HIS A 195 2.12 -49.86 3.48
CA HIS A 195 1.92 -49.10 2.24
C HIS A 195 0.75 -48.10 2.38
N ALA A 196 -0.38 -48.52 2.96
CA ALA A 196 -1.52 -47.64 3.22
C ALA A 196 -1.16 -46.49 4.18
N TYR A 197 -0.49 -46.80 5.30
CA TYR A 197 -0.04 -45.80 6.28
C TYR A 197 0.97 -44.80 5.66
N ILE A 198 1.94 -45.29 4.89
CA ILE A 198 2.91 -44.43 4.18
C ILE A 198 2.16 -43.49 3.23
N ARG A 199 1.23 -43.99 2.40
CA ARG A 199 0.41 -43.14 1.51
C ARG A 199 -0.41 -42.10 2.28
N GLN A 200 -1.01 -42.46 3.41
CA GLN A 200 -1.75 -41.51 4.26
C GLN A 200 -0.86 -40.40 4.83
N GLN A 201 0.35 -40.74 5.29
CA GLN A 201 1.29 -39.74 5.80
C GLN A 201 1.81 -38.81 4.69
N TRP A 202 2.09 -39.35 3.49
CA TRP A 202 2.46 -38.53 2.33
C TRP A 202 1.33 -37.59 1.88
N LEU A 203 0.07 -38.03 1.88
CA LEU A 203 -1.07 -37.16 1.56
C LEU A 203 -1.27 -36.05 2.61
N ARG A 204 -1.10 -36.34 3.90
CA ARG A 204 -1.14 -35.32 4.96
C ARG A 204 0.00 -34.31 4.83
N TYR A 205 1.23 -34.78 4.62
CA TYR A 205 2.38 -33.92 4.36
C TYR A 205 2.16 -33.02 3.12
N LEU A 206 1.61 -33.57 2.04
CA LEU A 206 1.29 -32.82 0.81
C LEU A 206 0.21 -31.74 1.04
N ARG A 207 -0.82 -32.05 1.83
CA ARG A 207 -1.89 -31.10 2.23
C ARG A 207 -1.35 -29.99 3.15
N GLU A 208 -0.48 -30.31 4.11
CA GLU A 208 0.21 -29.31 4.93
C GLU A 208 1.15 -28.42 4.09
N GLN A 209 1.88 -29.01 3.13
CA GLN A 209 2.71 -28.28 2.18
C GLN A 209 1.86 -27.36 1.27
N ALA A 210 0.69 -27.79 0.81
CA ALA A 210 -0.24 -26.96 0.04
C ALA A 210 -0.72 -25.72 0.81
N LEU A 211 -1.11 -25.87 2.07
CA LEU A 211 -1.46 -24.73 2.93
C LEU A 211 -0.26 -23.81 3.21
N ALA A 212 0.96 -24.36 3.34
CA ALA A 212 2.17 -23.58 3.58
C ALA A 212 2.59 -22.76 2.35
N GLU A 213 2.61 -23.35 1.15
CA GLU A 213 2.94 -22.62 -0.09
C GLU A 213 1.83 -21.64 -0.49
N LEU A 214 0.55 -21.95 -0.23
CA LEU A 214 -0.56 -21.01 -0.44
C LEU A 214 -0.41 -19.75 0.45
N ARG A 215 -0.12 -19.91 1.74
CA ARG A 215 0.06 -18.76 2.66
C ARG A 215 1.28 -17.89 2.30
N ARG A 216 2.34 -18.51 1.74
CA ARG A 216 3.47 -17.77 1.17
C ARG A 216 3.05 -17.01 -0.09
N PHE A 217 2.24 -17.64 -0.95
CA PHE A 217 1.75 -17.04 -2.19
C PHE A 217 0.87 -15.82 -1.91
N THR A 218 -0.05 -15.91 -0.95
CA THR A 218 -0.92 -14.78 -0.60
C THR A 218 -0.12 -13.57 -0.11
N ALA A 219 0.85 -13.79 0.79
CA ALA A 219 1.72 -12.71 1.29
C ALA A 219 2.61 -12.13 0.18
N ARG A 220 3.31 -12.96 -0.60
CA ARG A 220 4.20 -12.51 -1.69
C ARG A 220 3.45 -11.79 -2.80
N SER A 221 2.20 -12.18 -3.09
CA SER A 221 1.36 -11.47 -4.07
C SER A 221 0.95 -10.08 -3.57
N GLN A 222 0.61 -9.92 -2.28
CA GLN A 222 0.29 -8.62 -1.70
C GLN A 222 1.53 -7.70 -1.68
N ASP A 223 2.69 -8.23 -1.30
CA ASP A 223 3.99 -7.54 -1.40
C ASP A 223 4.28 -7.06 -2.84
N PHE A 224 4.09 -7.94 -3.83
CA PHE A 224 4.30 -7.65 -5.25
C PHE A 224 3.35 -6.54 -5.76
N ASP A 225 2.05 -6.64 -5.46
CA ASP A 225 1.05 -5.65 -5.87
C ASP A 225 1.37 -4.27 -5.28
N GLY A 226 1.75 -4.20 -4.00
CA GLY A 226 2.16 -2.96 -3.35
C GLY A 226 3.39 -2.32 -4.01
N ALA A 227 4.39 -3.11 -4.39
CA ALA A 227 5.56 -2.63 -5.12
C ALA A 227 5.21 -2.18 -6.56
N CYS A 228 4.33 -2.90 -7.25
CA CYS A 228 3.85 -2.53 -8.58
C CYS A 228 3.01 -1.24 -8.56
N SER A 229 2.10 -1.10 -7.61
CA SER A 229 1.28 0.10 -7.44
C SER A 229 2.14 1.33 -7.10
N ALA A 230 3.12 1.19 -6.21
CA ALA A 230 4.06 2.26 -5.88
C ALA A 230 4.92 2.68 -7.10
N ALA A 231 5.36 1.71 -7.91
CA ALA A 231 6.11 2.01 -9.14
C ALA A 231 5.23 2.69 -10.22
N LEU A 232 3.97 2.26 -10.38
CA LEU A 232 3.03 2.89 -11.31
C LEU A 232 2.65 4.31 -10.87
N SER A 233 2.50 4.56 -9.56
CA SER A 233 2.27 5.90 -9.00
C SER A 233 3.44 6.83 -9.33
N LEU A 234 4.68 6.44 -8.99
CA LEU A 234 5.86 7.27 -9.26
C LEU A 234 6.09 7.50 -10.77
N ILE A 235 5.73 6.55 -11.63
CA ILE A 235 5.74 6.75 -13.09
C ILE A 235 4.69 7.78 -13.52
N GLN A 236 3.48 7.75 -12.93
CA GLN A 236 2.40 8.69 -13.22
C GLN A 236 2.71 10.10 -12.69
N GLU A 237 3.23 10.23 -11.47
CA GLU A 237 3.70 11.48 -10.87
C GLU A 237 4.76 12.15 -11.76
N VAL A 238 5.79 11.40 -12.17
CA VAL A 238 6.85 11.92 -13.05
C VAL A 238 6.31 12.26 -14.44
N GLU A 239 5.34 11.50 -14.98
CA GLU A 239 4.72 11.82 -16.28
C GLU A 239 3.86 13.09 -16.22
N LEU A 240 3.11 13.30 -15.13
CA LEU A 240 2.31 14.52 -14.88
C LEU A 240 3.22 15.76 -14.75
N VAL A 241 4.23 15.71 -13.87
CA VAL A 241 5.20 16.80 -13.69
C VAL A 241 5.95 17.11 -14.99
N SER A 242 6.25 16.08 -15.81
CA SER A 242 6.90 16.29 -17.11
C SER A 242 6.01 16.95 -18.17
N ARG A 243 4.68 16.96 -17.98
CA ARG A 243 3.71 17.60 -18.89
C ARG A 243 3.31 19.02 -18.47
N GLY A 244 3.47 19.38 -17.20
CA GLY A 244 3.10 20.69 -16.69
C GLY A 244 3.87 21.09 -15.43
N TYR A 245 4.51 22.26 -15.52
CA TYR A 245 5.13 23.05 -14.45
C TYR A 245 6.41 22.51 -13.75
N LYS A 246 7.35 23.48 -13.63
CA LYS A 246 8.46 23.56 -12.66
C LYS A 246 9.59 22.52 -12.75
N ILE A 247 10.51 22.78 -13.67
CA ILE A 247 11.82 22.10 -13.78
C ILE A 247 12.64 22.27 -12.48
N ARG A 248 12.81 21.20 -11.72
CA ARG A 248 13.76 21.10 -10.61
C ARG A 248 14.93 20.17 -10.95
N ILE A 249 16.04 20.33 -10.23
CA ILE A 249 17.26 19.53 -10.46
C ILE A 249 17.08 18.09 -9.95
N GLU A 250 16.16 17.83 -9.01
CA GLU A 250 15.72 16.48 -8.62
C GLU A 250 15.18 15.65 -9.81
N ASP A 251 14.44 16.28 -10.72
CA ASP A 251 13.63 15.60 -11.74
C ASP A 251 14.48 14.71 -12.66
N ARG A 252 15.73 15.10 -12.93
CA ARG A 252 16.61 14.35 -13.82
C ARG A 252 17.06 13.01 -13.24
N SER A 253 17.00 12.83 -11.92
CA SER A 253 17.20 11.52 -11.27
C SER A 253 15.91 10.70 -11.27
N GLN A 254 14.76 11.32 -10.96
CA GLN A 254 13.46 10.65 -10.97
C GLN A 254 13.04 10.19 -12.37
N VAL A 255 13.34 10.96 -13.44
CA VAL A 255 13.13 10.54 -14.83
C VAL A 255 13.98 9.33 -15.20
N ARG A 256 15.26 9.28 -14.79
CA ARG A 256 16.11 8.08 -14.99
C ARG A 256 15.59 6.87 -14.22
N ARG A 257 15.05 7.09 -13.03
CA ARG A 257 14.40 6.06 -12.19
C ARG A 257 13.13 5.54 -12.85
N CYS A 258 12.27 6.45 -13.31
CA CYS A 258 11.03 6.19 -14.04
C CYS A 258 11.28 5.34 -15.30
N VAL A 259 12.26 5.69 -16.15
CA VAL A 259 12.65 4.87 -17.32
C VAL A 259 13.11 3.46 -16.91
N ARG A 260 13.93 3.33 -15.85
CA ARG A 260 14.35 2.02 -15.34
C ARG A 260 13.18 1.21 -14.75
N LEU A 261 12.22 1.86 -14.09
CA LEU A 261 11.00 1.23 -13.58
C LEU A 261 10.09 0.77 -14.71
N ARG A 262 9.80 1.61 -15.71
CA ARG A 262 8.97 1.25 -16.88
C ARG A 262 9.47 -0.03 -17.55
N LYS A 263 10.76 -0.06 -17.90
CA LYS A 263 11.42 -1.23 -18.50
C LYS A 263 11.42 -2.47 -17.61
N THR A 264 11.57 -2.30 -16.29
CA THR A 264 11.56 -3.41 -15.33
C THR A 264 10.15 -3.97 -15.14
N LEU A 265 9.13 -3.11 -14.97
CA LEU A 265 7.73 -3.51 -14.88
C LEU A 265 7.29 -4.24 -16.15
N LYS A 266 7.61 -3.71 -17.34
CA LYS A 266 7.31 -4.38 -18.62
C LYS A 266 7.85 -5.82 -18.62
N GLY A 267 9.15 -5.99 -18.33
CA GLY A 267 9.79 -7.30 -18.33
C GLY A 267 9.18 -8.27 -17.32
N ARG A 268 8.95 -7.81 -16.08
CA ARG A 268 8.41 -8.66 -15.01
C ARG A 268 6.93 -8.98 -15.17
N PHE A 269 6.11 -8.08 -15.71
CA PHE A 269 4.72 -8.42 -16.06
C PHE A 269 4.68 -9.46 -17.18
N ALA A 270 5.48 -9.32 -18.25
CA ALA A 270 5.53 -10.31 -19.32
C ALA A 270 5.94 -11.71 -18.80
N GLU A 271 6.95 -11.77 -17.93
CA GLU A 271 7.44 -12.98 -17.27
C GLU A 271 6.38 -13.60 -16.34
N MET A 272 5.74 -12.79 -15.48
CA MET A 272 4.68 -13.25 -14.58
C MET A 272 3.45 -13.76 -15.34
N ILE A 273 2.99 -13.03 -16.37
CA ILE A 273 1.87 -13.42 -17.24
C ILE A 273 2.12 -14.79 -17.87
N GLN A 274 3.30 -15.04 -18.44
CA GLN A 274 3.61 -16.34 -19.05
C GLN A 274 3.61 -17.50 -18.06
N ASN A 275 4.15 -17.30 -16.84
CA ASN A 275 4.22 -18.35 -15.83
C ASN A 275 2.88 -18.62 -15.15
N PHE A 276 2.10 -17.57 -14.85
CA PHE A 276 0.73 -17.70 -14.35
C PHE A 276 -0.15 -18.42 -15.38
N LEU A 277 -0.06 -18.09 -16.67
CA LEU A 277 -0.80 -18.78 -17.73
C LEU A 277 -0.52 -20.29 -17.78
N GLN A 278 0.76 -20.68 -17.70
CA GLN A 278 1.18 -22.10 -17.68
C GLN A 278 0.61 -22.84 -16.46
N VAL A 279 0.77 -22.27 -15.26
CA VAL A 279 0.33 -22.91 -14.00
C VAL A 279 -1.20 -22.96 -13.89
N THR A 280 -1.91 -21.92 -14.32
CA THR A 280 -3.38 -21.90 -14.41
C THR A 280 -3.88 -22.97 -15.39
N THR A 281 -3.21 -23.15 -16.53
CA THR A 281 -3.56 -24.21 -17.50
C THR A 281 -3.39 -25.61 -16.91
N ALA A 282 -2.30 -25.84 -16.16
CA ALA A 282 -2.05 -27.12 -15.50
C ALA A 282 -3.08 -27.42 -14.39
N ILE A 283 -3.46 -26.42 -13.59
CA ILE A 283 -4.45 -26.57 -12.51
C ILE A 283 -5.87 -26.75 -13.08
N LYS A 284 -6.25 -25.99 -14.13
CA LYS A 284 -7.55 -26.14 -14.81
C LYS A 284 -7.75 -27.55 -15.37
N GLY A 285 -6.68 -28.25 -15.76
CA GLY A 285 -6.73 -29.67 -16.15
C GLY A 285 -7.13 -30.65 -15.03
N PHE A 286 -7.18 -30.20 -13.77
CA PHE A 286 -7.59 -30.98 -12.59
C PHE A 286 -8.80 -30.39 -11.84
N SER A 287 -9.31 -29.23 -12.25
CA SER A 287 -10.49 -28.56 -11.68
C SER A 287 -11.79 -29.14 -12.25
N GLU A 288 -12.87 -29.20 -11.46
CA GLU A 288 -14.19 -29.49 -12.02
C GLU A 288 -14.73 -28.27 -12.77
N GLN A 289 -15.01 -28.44 -14.08
CA GLN A 289 -15.41 -27.34 -14.96
C GLN A 289 -16.70 -26.62 -14.50
N LEU A 290 -17.68 -27.36 -13.95
CA LEU A 290 -18.95 -26.78 -13.48
C LEU A 290 -18.78 -25.95 -12.19
N ASP A 291 -17.90 -26.36 -11.28
CA ASP A 291 -17.58 -25.58 -10.08
C ASP A 291 -16.66 -24.39 -10.46
N LEU A 292 -15.77 -24.55 -11.45
CA LEU A 292 -14.91 -23.49 -11.98
C LEU A 292 -15.70 -22.36 -12.64
N ASP A 293 -16.63 -22.66 -13.53
CA ASP A 293 -17.45 -21.64 -14.21
C ASP A 293 -18.32 -20.87 -13.20
N LYS A 294 -18.86 -21.58 -12.21
CA LYS A 294 -19.53 -20.98 -11.05
C LYS A 294 -18.62 -20.08 -10.20
N TYR A 295 -17.31 -20.35 -10.10
CA TYR A 295 -16.39 -19.39 -9.45
C TYR A 295 -16.08 -18.18 -10.34
N HIS A 296 -16.12 -18.30 -11.68
CA HIS A 296 -16.04 -17.13 -12.56
C HIS A 296 -17.26 -16.21 -12.36
N ASP A 297 -18.46 -16.78 -12.31
CA ASP A 297 -19.71 -16.05 -11.99
C ASP A 297 -19.63 -15.35 -10.61
N VAL A 298 -19.11 -16.04 -9.58
CA VAL A 298 -19.04 -15.52 -8.20
C VAL A 298 -18.00 -14.41 -7.99
N TYR A 299 -17.04 -14.23 -8.91
CA TYR A 299 -15.99 -13.20 -8.81
C TYR A 299 -15.98 -12.21 -10.00
N ASP A 300 -17.13 -12.12 -10.69
CA ASP A 300 -17.40 -11.22 -11.82
C ASP A 300 -16.32 -11.26 -12.90
N ILE A 301 -15.90 -12.46 -13.31
CA ILE A 301 -14.89 -12.65 -14.37
C ILE A 301 -15.61 -12.87 -15.70
N SER A 302 -15.64 -11.86 -16.58
CA SER A 302 -16.34 -11.98 -17.86
C SER A 302 -15.56 -12.79 -18.90
N ASP A 303 -16.27 -13.31 -19.91
CA ASP A 303 -15.65 -13.94 -21.09
C ASP A 303 -14.68 -13.00 -21.82
N PHE A 304 -14.90 -11.69 -21.74
CA PHE A 304 -14.00 -10.67 -22.30
C PHE A 304 -12.70 -10.58 -21.50
N ASP A 305 -12.78 -10.50 -20.17
CA ASP A 305 -11.60 -10.48 -19.29
C ASP A 305 -10.78 -11.77 -19.43
N LEU A 306 -11.46 -12.92 -19.57
CA LEU A 306 -10.84 -14.20 -19.84
C LEU A 306 -10.07 -14.19 -21.18
N GLN A 307 -10.66 -13.64 -22.25
CA GLN A 307 -10.00 -13.56 -23.56
C GLN A 307 -8.80 -12.61 -23.55
N ASP A 308 -8.93 -11.41 -22.97
CA ASP A 308 -7.83 -10.43 -22.88
C ASP A 308 -6.69 -10.94 -21.99
N ALA A 309 -7.00 -11.60 -20.86
CA ALA A 309 -6.00 -12.24 -20.00
C ALA A 309 -5.24 -13.38 -20.71
N LEU A 310 -5.93 -14.19 -21.52
CA LEU A 310 -5.34 -15.27 -22.30
C LEU A 310 -4.53 -14.79 -23.52
N GLN A 311 -4.76 -13.56 -24.00
CA GLN A 311 -3.94 -12.93 -25.05
C GLN A 311 -2.50 -12.64 -24.56
N GLY A 312 -2.31 -12.49 -23.25
CA GLY A 312 -1.00 -12.40 -22.60
C GLY A 312 -0.30 -11.05 -22.84
N PHE A 313 1.01 -11.08 -23.11
CA PHE A 313 1.80 -9.89 -23.40
C PHE A 313 2.71 -10.15 -24.61
N SER A 314 2.60 -9.33 -25.65
CA SER A 314 3.43 -9.44 -26.86
C SER A 314 4.06 -8.10 -27.24
N ASP A 315 5.34 -8.13 -27.63
CA ASP A 315 6.14 -6.93 -27.93
C ASP A 315 5.69 -6.16 -29.20
N GLY A 316 4.76 -6.71 -29.97
CA GLY A 316 4.23 -6.11 -31.21
C GLY A 316 2.80 -5.59 -31.11
N GLU A 317 2.16 -5.65 -29.93
CA GLU A 317 0.77 -5.22 -29.73
C GLU A 317 0.62 -3.70 -29.58
N PHE A 318 1.68 -2.99 -29.18
CA PHE A 318 1.65 -1.57 -28.84
C PHE A 318 2.85 -0.81 -29.41
N GLU A 319 2.62 0.43 -29.88
CA GLU A 319 3.66 1.29 -30.45
C GLU A 319 4.72 1.72 -29.41
N ASP A 320 4.30 2.02 -28.16
CA ASP A 320 5.19 2.20 -27.01
C ASP A 320 4.83 1.19 -25.89
N PRO A 321 5.55 0.06 -25.80
CA PRO A 321 5.33 -0.94 -24.76
C PRO A 321 5.95 -0.60 -23.40
N GLU A 322 6.62 0.56 -23.25
CA GLU A 322 7.07 1.11 -21.97
C GLU A 322 6.18 2.30 -21.49
N SER A 323 5.08 2.59 -22.21
CA SER A 323 4.09 3.61 -21.85
C SER A 323 3.28 3.24 -20.60
N LEU A 324 2.88 4.25 -19.81
CA LEU A 324 2.07 4.07 -18.60
C LEU A 324 0.73 3.36 -18.90
N ARG A 325 0.14 3.60 -20.07
CA ARG A 325 -1.10 2.93 -20.51
C ARG A 325 -0.89 1.42 -20.67
N VAL A 326 0.19 1.00 -21.36
CA VAL A 326 0.49 -0.42 -21.59
C VAL A 326 0.86 -1.12 -20.28
N LEU A 327 1.60 -0.45 -19.39
CA LEU A 327 1.93 -1.00 -18.07
C LEU A 327 0.67 -1.22 -17.20
N LYS A 328 -0.34 -0.33 -17.29
CA LYS A 328 -1.64 -0.53 -16.61
C LYS A 328 -2.45 -1.68 -17.24
N ILE A 329 -2.44 -1.85 -18.56
CA ILE A 329 -3.08 -3.00 -19.24
C ILE A 329 -2.40 -4.32 -18.83
N ALA A 330 -1.06 -4.36 -18.81
CA ALA A 330 -0.31 -5.53 -18.38
C ALA A 330 -0.59 -5.91 -16.91
N ALA A 331 -0.71 -4.92 -16.02
CA ALA A 331 -1.12 -5.14 -14.64
C ALA A 331 -2.55 -5.72 -14.53
N ALA A 332 -3.50 -5.21 -15.33
CA ALA A 332 -4.87 -5.73 -15.37
C ALA A 332 -4.91 -7.19 -15.86
N ARG A 333 -4.27 -7.52 -16.99
CA ARG A 333 -4.15 -8.91 -17.49
C ARG A 333 -3.52 -9.84 -16.46
N PHE A 334 -2.47 -9.38 -15.75
CA PHE A 334 -1.86 -10.14 -14.66
C PHE A 334 -2.83 -10.39 -13.49
N HIS A 335 -3.57 -9.38 -13.03
CA HIS A 335 -4.56 -9.54 -11.96
C HIS A 335 -5.68 -10.51 -12.36
N THR A 336 -6.17 -10.47 -13.61
CA THR A 336 -7.16 -11.43 -14.11
C THR A 336 -6.60 -12.84 -14.21
N LEU A 337 -5.36 -13.04 -14.69
CA LEU A 337 -4.70 -14.36 -14.66
C LEU A 337 -4.54 -14.90 -13.23
N ARG A 338 -4.29 -14.03 -12.24
CA ARG A 338 -4.29 -14.42 -10.81
C ARG A 338 -5.68 -14.80 -10.32
N LYS A 339 -6.73 -14.06 -10.68
CA LYS A 339 -8.12 -14.46 -10.35
C LYS A 339 -8.44 -15.85 -10.92
N LEU A 340 -8.11 -16.10 -12.18
CA LEU A 340 -8.33 -17.39 -12.85
C LEU A 340 -7.55 -18.54 -12.19
N LEU A 341 -6.29 -18.32 -11.80
CA LEU A 341 -5.50 -19.25 -11.00
C LEU A 341 -6.19 -19.61 -9.68
N LEU A 342 -6.65 -18.59 -8.94
CA LEU A 342 -7.30 -18.76 -7.64
C LEU A 342 -8.68 -19.45 -7.77
N CYS A 343 -9.45 -19.18 -8.83
CA CYS A 343 -10.69 -19.91 -9.14
C CYS A 343 -10.41 -21.38 -9.46
N GLY A 344 -9.36 -21.67 -10.23
CA GLY A 344 -8.88 -23.04 -10.48
C GLY A 344 -8.51 -23.78 -9.20
N LEU A 345 -7.83 -23.11 -8.28
CA LEU A 345 -7.46 -23.64 -6.96
C LEU A 345 -8.67 -23.82 -6.02
N LEU A 346 -9.69 -22.96 -6.09
CA LEU A 346 -10.97 -23.14 -5.37
C LEU A 346 -11.75 -24.36 -5.91
N ALA A 347 -11.72 -24.59 -7.23
CA ALA A 347 -12.37 -25.71 -7.92
C ALA A 347 -11.63 -27.07 -7.79
N LEU A 348 -10.58 -27.16 -6.95
CA LEU A 348 -9.95 -28.44 -6.60
C LEU A 348 -10.70 -29.16 -5.48
N GLU A 349 -10.82 -30.49 -5.62
CA GLU A 349 -11.35 -31.40 -4.60
C GLU A 349 -10.26 -32.23 -3.90
N ALA A 350 -10.60 -32.82 -2.76
CA ALA A 350 -9.81 -33.85 -2.06
C ALA A 350 -10.70 -35.06 -1.70
N THR A 351 -11.06 -35.87 -2.70
CA THR A 351 -11.96 -37.03 -2.52
C THR A 351 -11.28 -38.20 -1.82
N GLY A 352 -9.95 -38.21 -1.73
CA GLY A 352 -9.14 -39.30 -1.20
C GLY A 352 -8.77 -40.35 -2.26
N ASP A 353 -8.96 -40.04 -3.55
CA ASP A 353 -8.77 -40.96 -4.66
C ASP A 353 -7.29 -41.23 -4.98
N ASN A 354 -7.02 -42.00 -6.04
CA ASN A 354 -5.65 -42.20 -6.54
C ASN A 354 -5.08 -40.94 -7.20
N ASP A 355 -5.96 -40.10 -7.75
CA ASP A 355 -5.57 -38.91 -8.51
C ASP A 355 -5.31 -37.70 -7.60
N ASP A 356 -5.87 -37.67 -6.37
CA ASP A 356 -5.62 -36.64 -5.34
C ASP A 356 -4.13 -36.30 -5.20
N PHE A 357 -3.26 -37.33 -5.20
CA PHE A 357 -1.81 -37.12 -5.08
C PHE A 357 -1.26 -36.28 -6.23
N LEU A 358 -1.72 -36.52 -7.46
CA LEU A 358 -1.29 -35.81 -8.65
C LEU A 358 -1.90 -34.39 -8.72
N ARG A 359 -3.20 -34.25 -8.42
CA ARG A 359 -3.88 -32.94 -8.35
C ARG A 359 -3.16 -32.01 -7.38
N TRP A 360 -2.91 -32.50 -6.15
CA TRP A 360 -2.30 -31.71 -5.10
C TRP A 360 -0.77 -31.59 -5.23
N SER A 361 -0.07 -32.50 -5.92
CA SER A 361 1.34 -32.28 -6.27
C SER A 361 1.47 -31.18 -7.32
N THR A 362 0.67 -31.19 -8.38
CA THR A 362 0.68 -30.11 -9.39
C THR A 362 0.28 -28.76 -8.79
N ALA A 363 -0.72 -28.71 -7.91
CA ALA A 363 -1.08 -27.47 -7.20
C ALA A 363 0.06 -26.94 -6.31
N VAL A 364 0.76 -27.83 -5.59
CA VAL A 364 1.90 -27.48 -4.72
C VAL A 364 3.12 -27.04 -5.53
N GLU A 365 3.45 -27.72 -6.61
CA GLU A 365 4.56 -27.39 -7.50
C GLU A 365 4.31 -26.07 -8.23
N GLY A 366 3.08 -25.86 -8.74
CA GLY A 366 2.66 -24.60 -9.34
C GLY A 366 2.67 -23.43 -8.36
N LEU A 367 2.15 -23.62 -7.13
CA LEU A 367 2.26 -22.59 -6.09
C LEU A 367 3.73 -22.30 -5.74
N ARG A 368 4.62 -23.29 -5.76
CA ARG A 368 6.06 -23.06 -5.51
C ARG A 368 6.74 -22.26 -6.63
N THR A 369 6.56 -22.63 -7.89
CA THR A 369 7.20 -21.90 -9.00
C THR A 369 6.74 -20.45 -9.07
N LEU A 370 5.43 -20.19 -8.89
CA LEU A 370 4.91 -18.83 -8.82
C LEU A 370 5.42 -18.08 -7.58
N ASN A 371 5.53 -18.73 -6.42
CA ASN A 371 6.14 -18.14 -5.22
C ASN A 371 7.59 -17.67 -5.47
N GLU A 372 8.38 -18.47 -6.18
CA GLU A 372 9.81 -18.20 -6.47
C GLU A 372 9.97 -17.06 -7.49
N ILE A 373 9.15 -17.03 -8.54
CA ILE A 373 9.19 -15.98 -9.57
C ILE A 373 8.65 -14.66 -9.00
N THR A 374 7.56 -14.69 -8.21
CA THR A 374 6.96 -13.48 -7.60
C THR A 374 7.97 -12.75 -6.71
N ILE A 375 8.79 -13.48 -5.92
CA ILE A 375 9.79 -12.83 -5.05
C ILE A 375 10.97 -12.24 -5.85
N GLU A 376 11.43 -12.88 -6.92
CA GLU A 376 12.48 -12.29 -7.78
C GLU A 376 11.98 -11.03 -8.52
N CYS A 377 10.71 -11.03 -8.93
CA CYS A 377 10.06 -9.87 -9.54
C CYS A 377 9.91 -8.72 -8.54
N TYR A 378 9.39 -9.01 -7.34
CA TYR A 378 9.25 -8.06 -6.23
C TYR A 378 10.59 -7.45 -5.80
N GLU A 379 11.61 -8.27 -5.50
CA GLU A 379 12.91 -7.77 -5.07
C GLU A 379 13.53 -6.85 -6.11
N ARG A 380 13.35 -7.14 -7.41
CA ARG A 380 13.90 -6.33 -8.50
C ARG A 380 13.20 -4.98 -8.65
N ILE A 381 11.88 -4.91 -8.46
CA ILE A 381 11.13 -3.64 -8.47
C ILE A 381 11.45 -2.85 -7.19
N ARG A 382 11.41 -3.51 -6.03
CA ARG A 382 11.73 -2.93 -4.72
C ARG A 382 13.14 -2.36 -4.66
N GLN A 383 14.12 -3.00 -5.31
CA GLN A 383 15.48 -2.48 -5.41
C GLN A 383 15.49 -1.06 -6.01
N ILE A 384 14.86 -0.86 -7.18
CA ILE A 384 14.84 0.44 -7.87
C ILE A 384 14.00 1.47 -7.08
N LEU A 385 12.91 1.03 -6.43
CA LEU A 385 12.12 1.85 -5.49
C LEU A 385 12.87 2.19 -4.18
N SER A 386 13.97 1.51 -3.85
CA SER A 386 14.83 1.80 -2.70
C SER A 386 16.10 2.60 -3.05
N GLU A 387 16.40 2.79 -4.33
CA GLU A 387 17.55 3.60 -4.77
C GLU A 387 17.31 5.11 -4.54
N GLU A 388 17.79 5.64 -3.42
CA GLU A 388 18.17 7.05 -3.30
C GLU A 388 19.56 7.26 -3.96
N GLU A 389 19.75 8.28 -4.81
CA GLU A 389 21.04 8.60 -5.45
C GLU A 389 22.06 9.23 -4.46
N THR A 390 22.38 8.52 -3.38
CA THR A 390 23.62 8.75 -2.64
C THR A 390 24.79 8.42 -3.56
N PHE A 391 25.71 9.37 -3.80
CA PHE A 391 26.97 9.08 -4.49
C PHE A 391 27.64 7.88 -3.81
N PRO A 392 28.05 6.82 -4.54
CA PRO A 392 28.52 5.58 -3.92
C PRO A 392 29.72 5.85 -3.01
N SER A 393 29.47 5.85 -1.71
CA SER A 393 30.52 6.05 -0.71
C SER A 393 31.46 4.85 -0.80
N ILE A 394 32.68 5.10 -1.29
CA ILE A 394 33.73 4.06 -1.45
C ILE A 394 33.76 3.24 -0.16
N PRO A 395 33.49 1.91 -0.21
CA PRO A 395 33.16 1.15 0.98
C PRO A 395 34.29 1.23 1.99
N ASP A 396 33.94 1.67 3.21
CA ASP A 396 34.89 1.88 4.29
C ASP A 396 35.51 0.52 4.69
N SER A 397 36.67 0.22 4.09
CA SER A 397 37.39 -1.03 4.33
C SER A 397 37.60 -1.25 5.82
N LYS A 398 37.03 -2.33 6.35
CA LYS A 398 36.98 -2.70 7.78
C LYS A 398 38.35 -3.18 8.32
N VAL A 399 39.43 -2.56 7.87
CA VAL A 399 40.81 -2.82 8.29
C VAL A 399 41.16 -1.84 9.41
N PRO A 400 41.68 -2.30 10.57
CA PRO A 400 42.12 -1.42 11.65
C PRO A 400 43.09 -0.34 11.14
N LEU A 401 42.70 0.92 11.30
CA LEU A 401 43.44 2.06 10.77
C LEU A 401 44.65 2.39 11.65
N THR A 402 45.85 2.41 11.07
CA THR A 402 47.01 2.99 11.74
C THR A 402 46.86 4.53 11.80
N PRO A 403 47.42 5.22 12.82
CA PRO A 403 47.21 6.67 13.02
C PRO A 403 47.64 7.57 11.84
N GLY A 404 48.48 7.07 10.93
CA GLY A 404 48.83 7.76 9.68
C GLY A 404 47.77 7.62 8.58
N ARG A 405 47.04 6.50 8.53
CA ARG A 405 45.99 6.23 7.53
C ARG A 405 44.70 6.97 7.88
N GLU A 406 44.39 7.08 9.17
CA GLU A 406 43.30 7.90 9.70
C GLU A 406 43.48 9.40 9.39
N LYS A 407 44.70 9.94 9.55
CA LYS A 407 44.98 11.35 9.20
C LYS A 407 44.77 11.67 7.72
N ARG A 408 45.13 10.75 6.81
CA ARG A 408 44.80 10.89 5.38
C ARG A 408 43.28 10.93 5.15
N ARG A 409 42.49 10.12 5.87
CA ARG A 409 41.02 10.19 5.82
C ARG A 409 40.48 11.54 6.33
N THR A 410 41.09 12.14 7.36
CA THR A 410 40.70 13.50 7.80
C THR A 410 41.04 14.59 6.78
N GLN A 411 42.14 14.46 6.02
CA GLN A 411 42.45 15.34 4.89
C GLN A 411 41.46 15.16 3.73
N LEU A 412 41.11 13.91 3.38
CA LEU A 412 40.08 13.59 2.38
C LEU A 412 38.70 14.14 2.75
N ARG A 413 38.32 14.15 4.03
CA ARG A 413 37.06 14.78 4.49
C ARG A 413 36.97 16.28 4.16
N LYS A 414 38.09 17.02 4.05
CA LYS A 414 38.07 18.41 3.57
C LYS A 414 37.64 18.53 2.09
N LEU A 415 37.94 17.52 1.24
CA LEU A 415 37.48 17.51 -0.15
C LEU A 415 35.97 17.25 -0.24
N ASN A 416 35.40 16.45 0.67
CA ASN A 416 33.95 16.30 0.77
C ASN A 416 33.27 17.64 1.15
N SER A 417 33.90 18.44 2.03
CA SER A 417 33.43 19.78 2.38
C SER A 417 33.38 20.73 1.18
N LEU A 418 34.35 20.62 0.26
CA LEU A 418 34.34 21.35 -1.01
C LEU A 418 33.18 20.88 -1.90
N SER A 419 32.99 19.56 -2.02
CA SER A 419 31.89 18.98 -2.82
C SER A 419 30.50 19.40 -2.31
N THR A 420 30.29 19.48 -0.99
CA THR A 420 29.04 19.98 -0.41
C THR A 420 28.87 21.48 -0.63
N GLY A 421 29.93 22.28 -0.51
CA GLY A 421 29.86 23.72 -0.78
C GLY A 421 29.52 24.04 -2.24
N ILE A 422 30.08 23.29 -3.20
CA ILE A 422 29.75 23.43 -4.63
C ILE A 422 28.27 23.14 -4.89
N ARG A 423 27.68 22.12 -4.23
CA ARG A 423 26.23 21.84 -4.34
C ARG A 423 25.39 22.96 -3.72
N GLY A 424 25.80 23.50 -2.58
CA GLY A 424 25.14 24.65 -1.94
C GLY A 424 25.12 25.89 -2.84
N LEU A 425 26.26 26.21 -3.46
CA LEU A 425 26.34 27.29 -4.44
C LEU A 425 25.50 27.02 -5.70
N GLN A 426 25.48 25.78 -6.20
CA GLN A 426 24.65 25.41 -7.35
C GLN A 426 23.15 25.55 -7.04
N ALA A 427 22.70 25.19 -5.84
CA ALA A 427 21.32 25.39 -5.40
C ALA A 427 20.99 26.89 -5.23
N LYS A 428 21.89 27.66 -4.63
CA LYS A 428 21.72 29.11 -4.45
C LYS A 428 21.66 29.85 -5.80
N LEU A 429 22.48 29.48 -6.78
CA LEU A 429 22.41 30.04 -8.14
C LEU A 429 21.07 29.75 -8.84
N ALA A 430 20.45 28.59 -8.58
CA ALA A 430 19.13 28.27 -9.12
C ALA A 430 18.03 29.11 -8.46
N LEU A 431 18.03 29.19 -7.12
CA LEU A 431 17.07 30.00 -6.36
C LEU A 431 17.15 31.49 -6.69
N LEU A 432 18.36 32.05 -6.74
CA LEU A 432 18.56 33.47 -7.10
C LEU A 432 18.13 33.78 -8.53
N ARG A 433 18.18 32.80 -9.44
CA ARG A 433 17.64 32.95 -10.79
C ARG A 433 16.11 32.98 -10.78
N GLU A 434 15.46 32.06 -10.07
CA GLU A 434 14.00 32.04 -9.90
C GLU A 434 13.51 33.34 -9.24
N GLU A 435 14.23 33.84 -8.23
CA GLU A 435 13.98 35.11 -7.55
C GLU A 435 14.21 36.32 -8.47
N SER A 436 15.23 36.29 -9.34
CA SER A 436 15.48 37.36 -10.32
C SER A 436 14.44 37.40 -11.43
N GLU A 437 14.00 36.23 -11.93
CA GLU A 437 12.97 36.14 -12.98
C GLU A 437 11.61 36.53 -12.41
N ARG A 438 11.34 36.21 -11.14
CA ARG A 438 10.16 36.67 -10.39
C ARG A 438 10.14 38.19 -10.17
N THR A 439 11.21 38.77 -9.62
CA THR A 439 11.28 40.22 -9.35
C THR A 439 11.30 41.06 -10.63
N LEU A 440 11.78 40.53 -11.75
CA LEU A 440 11.67 41.15 -13.08
C LEU A 440 10.21 41.23 -13.59
N ASN A 441 9.36 40.28 -13.19
CA ASN A 441 7.94 40.24 -13.57
C ASN A 441 7.03 41.01 -12.59
N GLU A 442 7.46 41.21 -11.34
CA GLU A 442 6.67 41.82 -10.26
C GLU A 442 6.95 43.33 -10.04
N ALA A 443 8.01 43.92 -10.63
CA ALA A 443 8.45 45.29 -10.33
C ALA A 443 8.21 46.31 -11.47
N GLU A 444 7.55 47.43 -11.14
CA GLU A 444 7.24 48.51 -12.10
C GLU A 444 8.42 49.48 -12.36
N ASP A 445 9.37 49.62 -11.43
CA ASP A 445 10.54 50.52 -11.56
C ASP A 445 11.86 49.74 -11.63
N VAL A 446 12.58 49.92 -12.75
CA VAL A 446 13.87 49.25 -13.06
C VAL A 446 14.99 49.61 -12.07
N SER A 447 14.89 50.75 -11.38
CA SER A 447 15.96 51.27 -10.52
C SER A 447 16.11 50.51 -9.19
N GLU A 448 15.03 49.96 -8.63
CA GLU A 448 15.09 49.18 -7.39
C GLU A 448 15.64 47.75 -7.64
N ILE A 449 15.28 47.15 -8.78
CA ILE A 449 15.77 45.83 -9.24
C ILE A 449 17.30 45.81 -9.32
N GLY A 450 17.92 46.91 -9.74
CA GLY A 450 19.38 47.03 -9.84
C GLY A 450 20.11 46.85 -8.50
N ALA A 451 19.48 47.23 -7.37
CA ALA A 451 20.09 47.12 -6.05
C ALA A 451 20.02 45.69 -5.49
N SER A 452 18.89 45.01 -5.65
CA SER A 452 18.71 43.62 -5.20
C SER A 452 19.62 42.66 -5.97
N LEU A 453 19.65 42.76 -7.30
CA LEU A 453 20.52 41.94 -8.15
C LEU A 453 22.01 42.11 -7.82
N MET A 454 22.46 43.34 -7.52
CA MET A 454 23.84 43.59 -7.10
C MET A 454 24.18 42.95 -5.75
N ALA A 455 23.27 43.01 -4.77
CA ALA A 455 23.45 42.34 -3.49
C ALA A 455 23.46 40.81 -3.61
N GLN A 456 22.59 40.24 -4.45
CA GLN A 456 22.59 38.81 -4.77
C GLN A 456 23.90 38.37 -5.46
N TYR A 457 24.40 39.16 -6.42
CA TYR A 457 25.66 38.90 -7.12
C TYR A 457 26.88 39.01 -6.20
N GLU A 458 26.92 39.99 -5.28
CA GLU A 458 27.96 40.07 -4.25
C GLU A 458 27.90 38.87 -3.30
N SER A 459 26.70 38.39 -2.94
CA SER A 459 26.51 37.20 -2.11
C SER A 459 27.03 35.91 -2.79
N ILE A 460 26.82 35.75 -4.09
CA ILE A 460 27.44 34.67 -4.89
C ILE A 460 28.97 34.83 -4.90
N GLY A 461 29.46 36.06 -5.07
CA GLY A 461 30.88 36.39 -5.01
C GLY A 461 31.53 36.07 -3.65
N GLN A 462 30.77 36.15 -2.55
CA GLN A 462 31.22 35.76 -1.21
C GLN A 462 31.33 34.23 -1.09
N ASP A 463 30.36 33.47 -1.58
CA ASP A 463 30.40 32.00 -1.56
C ASP A 463 31.53 31.44 -2.43
N LEU A 464 31.79 32.06 -3.59
CA LEU A 464 32.94 31.72 -4.44
C LEU A 464 34.27 31.97 -3.72
N LYS A 465 34.42 33.08 -3.00
CA LYS A 465 35.60 33.37 -2.16
C LYS A 465 35.76 32.33 -1.04
N MET A 466 34.68 31.94 -0.37
CA MET A 466 34.71 30.90 0.67
C MET A 466 35.07 29.52 0.11
N LEU A 467 34.57 29.15 -1.07
CA LEU A 467 34.96 27.92 -1.77
C LEU A 467 36.42 27.93 -2.22
N GLN A 468 36.91 29.06 -2.75
CA GLN A 468 38.33 29.23 -3.08
C GLN A 468 39.20 29.09 -1.82
N GLN A 469 38.86 29.76 -0.71
CA GLN A 469 39.58 29.63 0.55
C GLN A 469 39.58 28.17 1.05
N ALA A 470 38.42 27.48 1.02
CA ALA A 470 38.33 26.07 1.44
C ALA A 470 39.21 25.14 0.56
N TRP A 471 39.32 25.44 -0.74
CA TRP A 471 40.23 24.75 -1.66
C TRP A 471 41.70 25.07 -1.36
N GLU A 472 42.07 26.33 -1.12
CA GLU A 472 43.43 26.74 -0.76
C GLU A 472 43.87 26.16 0.58
N GLU A 473 43.00 26.14 1.59
CA GLU A 473 43.24 25.46 2.87
C GLU A 473 43.37 23.94 2.70
N GLY A 474 42.55 23.32 1.84
CA GLY A 474 42.67 21.90 1.51
C GLY A 474 44.00 21.57 0.84
N LYS A 475 44.41 22.41 -0.12
CA LYS A 475 45.69 22.34 -0.85
C LYS A 475 46.89 22.55 0.07
N ALA A 476 46.84 23.52 0.97
CA ALA A 476 47.88 23.78 1.98
C ALA A 476 47.96 22.64 3.02
N ALA A 477 46.83 22.09 3.46
CA ALA A 477 46.77 20.92 4.34
C ALA A 477 47.27 19.63 3.67
N LEU A 478 47.17 19.53 2.34
CA LEU A 478 47.77 18.45 1.56
C LEU A 478 49.28 18.63 1.41
N ALA A 479 49.73 19.81 0.96
CA ALA A 479 51.14 20.14 0.74
C ALA A 479 51.97 19.98 2.02
N SER A 480 51.51 20.55 3.15
CA SER A 480 52.16 20.38 4.46
C SER A 480 52.15 18.92 4.97
N GLY A 481 51.25 18.07 4.47
CA GLY A 481 51.26 16.63 4.67
C GLY A 481 52.34 15.91 3.85
N ILE A 482 52.59 16.35 2.62
CA ILE A 482 53.61 15.82 1.70
C ILE A 482 55.01 16.24 2.19
N ASP A 483 55.24 17.54 2.40
CA ASP A 483 56.45 18.13 2.99
C ASP A 483 56.94 17.37 4.24
N ARG A 484 55.99 17.06 5.13
CA ARG A 484 56.25 16.36 6.38
C ARG A 484 56.55 14.88 6.18
N ASN A 485 56.08 14.28 5.10
CA ASN A 485 56.39 12.90 4.74
C ASN A 485 57.75 12.81 4.03
N GLU A 486 58.07 13.76 3.14
CA GLU A 486 59.42 13.92 2.57
C GLU A 486 60.47 14.14 3.65
N LYS A 487 60.25 15.09 4.57
CA LYS A 487 61.16 15.34 5.70
C LYS A 487 61.36 14.10 6.59
N ARG A 488 60.39 13.17 6.65
CA ARG A 488 60.58 11.86 7.30
C ARG A 488 61.40 10.89 6.46
N LEU A 489 61.21 10.85 5.14
CA LEU A 489 62.07 10.08 4.22
C LEU A 489 63.52 10.58 4.29
N SER A 490 63.76 11.90 4.22
CA SER A 490 65.08 12.51 4.41
C SER A 490 65.73 12.12 5.74
N SER A 491 64.94 12.03 6.82
CA SER A 491 65.44 11.59 8.14
C SER A 491 65.71 10.09 8.25
N LEU A 492 65.09 9.26 7.40
CA LEU A 492 65.34 7.81 7.34
C LEU A 492 66.57 7.49 6.48
N SER A 493 66.82 8.25 5.41
CA SER A 493 68.07 8.18 4.65
C SER A 493 69.32 8.49 5.49
N ALA A 494 69.15 9.21 6.60
CA ALA A 494 70.22 9.55 7.55
C ALA A 494 70.43 8.51 8.67
N LEU A 495 69.76 7.36 8.64
CA LEU A 495 69.84 6.30 9.66
C LEU A 495 70.34 4.94 9.10
N LEU A 496 71.06 4.97 7.98
CA LEU A 496 72.05 3.93 7.67
C LEU A 496 73.34 4.26 8.45
N SER A 497 73.70 3.38 9.38
CA SER A 497 74.68 3.65 10.45
C SER A 497 76.14 3.69 9.97
N PRO A 498 77.01 4.54 10.56
CA PRO A 498 78.45 4.41 10.39
C PRO A 498 78.97 3.13 11.07
N THR A 499 79.70 2.31 10.34
CA THR A 499 80.32 1.09 10.87
C THR A 499 81.65 1.40 11.55
N THR A 500 81.85 0.93 12.78
CA THR A 500 83.17 0.88 13.43
C THR A 500 83.52 -0.58 13.74
N SER A 501 84.79 -0.93 13.55
CA SER A 501 85.25 -2.31 13.33
C SER A 501 85.65 -3.07 14.61
N LEU A 502 85.48 -4.40 14.59
CA LEU A 502 86.47 -5.31 15.18
C LEU A 502 86.44 -6.73 14.56
N SER A 503 87.63 -7.23 14.20
CA SER A 503 88.09 -8.61 13.92
C SER A 503 87.10 -9.80 13.83
N GLY A 504 87.24 -10.68 12.81
CA GLY A 504 86.42 -11.90 12.71
C GLY A 504 86.66 -12.97 11.60
N LEU A 505 87.81 -12.97 10.90
CA LEU A 505 88.36 -14.06 10.04
C LEU A 505 87.41 -15.07 9.31
N THR A 506 87.24 -14.85 8.00
CA THR A 506 86.97 -15.83 6.89
C THR A 506 86.42 -17.24 7.16
N THR A 507 85.30 -17.59 6.48
CA THR A 507 85.33 -18.54 5.33
C THR A 507 84.15 -18.30 4.36
N VAL A 508 84.37 -18.68 3.10
CA VAL A 508 83.47 -18.58 1.93
C VAL A 508 82.23 -19.49 2.07
N ASP A 509 81.04 -18.97 1.77
CA ASP A 509 80.23 -19.46 0.63
C ASP A 509 79.33 -18.34 0.07
N GLU A 510 78.86 -18.48 -1.17
CA GLU A 510 78.11 -17.46 -1.91
C GLU A 510 76.58 -17.63 -1.78
N GLY A 511 75.82 -16.52 -1.88
CA GLY A 511 74.36 -16.55 -1.65
C GLY A 511 73.69 -15.17 -1.73
N GLY A 512 73.96 -14.41 -2.80
CA GLY A 512 73.48 -13.04 -2.97
C GLY A 512 71.98 -12.93 -3.27
N ALA A 513 71.36 -11.81 -2.88
CA ALA A 513 69.90 -11.58 -2.93
C ALA A 513 69.23 -11.73 -4.33
N LEU A 514 70.00 -11.79 -5.42
CA LEU A 514 69.50 -12.10 -6.76
C LEU A 514 68.94 -13.53 -6.87
N GLU A 515 69.52 -14.49 -6.14
CA GLU A 515 69.03 -15.87 -6.15
C GLU A 515 67.71 -16.01 -5.37
N ALA A 516 67.60 -15.31 -4.23
CA ALA A 516 66.35 -15.21 -3.48
C ALA A 516 65.21 -14.57 -4.31
N PHE A 517 65.53 -13.65 -5.24
CA PHE A 517 64.55 -13.09 -6.17
C PHE A 517 64.17 -14.08 -7.29
N LYS A 518 65.16 -14.80 -7.84
CA LYS A 518 64.95 -15.83 -8.87
C LYS A 518 64.06 -16.98 -8.38
N ALA A 519 64.19 -17.36 -7.10
CA ALA A 519 63.32 -18.33 -6.45
C ALA A 519 61.87 -17.84 -6.22
N LEU A 520 61.59 -16.54 -6.36
CA LEU A 520 60.32 -15.93 -5.99
C LEU A 520 59.38 -15.63 -7.19
N THR A 521 59.92 -15.39 -8.39
CA THR A 521 59.13 -14.89 -9.54
C THR A 521 59.16 -15.74 -10.82
N GLY A 522 59.91 -16.85 -10.85
CA GLY A 522 59.69 -17.98 -11.78
C GLY A 522 60.12 -17.82 -13.25
N GLU A 523 59.78 -16.72 -13.94
CA GLU A 523 59.96 -16.56 -15.40
C GLU A 523 60.63 -15.23 -15.80
N SER A 524 61.15 -15.17 -17.04
CA SER A 524 61.97 -14.07 -17.56
C SER A 524 61.70 -13.78 -19.05
N PRO A 525 61.40 -12.52 -19.45
CA PRO A 525 61.37 -12.11 -20.86
C PRO A 525 62.77 -12.10 -21.50
N PRO A 526 62.88 -12.23 -22.84
CA PRO A 526 64.16 -12.37 -23.55
C PRO A 526 64.85 -11.03 -23.85
N ALA A 527 66.15 -11.11 -24.16
CA ALA A 527 66.97 -9.97 -24.56
C ALA A 527 66.82 -9.61 -26.06
N SER A 528 67.06 -8.33 -26.39
CA SER A 528 67.15 -7.81 -27.77
C SER A 528 68.54 -7.21 -28.03
N THR A 529 69.11 -7.46 -29.21
CA THR A 529 70.55 -7.31 -29.46
C THR A 529 70.89 -6.25 -30.51
N PHE A 530 71.91 -5.44 -30.20
CA PHE A 530 72.71 -4.58 -31.09
C PHE A 530 72.10 -3.29 -31.70
N GLY A 531 73.00 -2.31 -31.92
CA GLY A 531 72.70 -0.96 -32.42
C GLY A 531 73.85 0.04 -32.24
N SER A 532 75.10 -0.38 -32.48
CA SER A 532 76.34 0.44 -32.39
C SER A 532 76.42 1.52 -33.49
N SER A 533 77.22 2.60 -33.40
CA SER A 533 78.50 2.82 -32.70
C SER A 533 78.77 4.31 -32.40
N PRO A 534 79.60 4.70 -31.40
CA PRO A 534 80.00 6.10 -31.16
C PRO A 534 81.25 6.54 -31.96
N GLY A 535 81.48 7.85 -32.12
CA GLY A 535 82.71 8.41 -32.70
C GLY A 535 82.77 9.93 -32.91
N GLU A 536 83.11 10.68 -31.84
CA GLU A 536 83.68 12.05 -31.86
C GLU A 536 82.80 13.19 -32.51
N PRO A 537 83.25 14.47 -32.66
CA PRO A 537 82.86 15.48 -31.67
C PRO A 537 82.44 16.87 -32.22
N GLU A 538 81.14 17.19 -32.20
CA GLU A 538 80.61 18.54 -32.47
C GLU A 538 79.69 18.97 -31.31
N GLU A 539 79.99 20.09 -30.63
CA GLU A 539 79.51 21.45 -30.91
C GLU A 539 78.03 21.70 -30.55
N THR A 540 77.85 22.29 -29.37
CA THR A 540 76.87 23.34 -29.02
C THR A 540 75.45 23.32 -29.59
N GLU A 541 74.46 23.32 -28.69
CA GLU A 541 73.37 24.31 -28.77
C GLU A 541 73.03 24.85 -27.37
N ILE A 542 72.48 26.07 -27.31
CA ILE A 542 72.48 26.92 -26.10
C ILE A 542 71.05 27.29 -25.70
N PHE A 543 70.70 27.09 -24.42
CA PHE A 543 69.56 27.77 -23.79
C PHE A 543 69.97 28.43 -22.47
N GLU A 544 70.20 29.74 -22.54
CA GLU A 544 70.60 30.58 -21.40
C GLU A 544 69.39 30.89 -20.50
N ALA A 545 69.34 30.29 -19.31
CA ALA A 545 68.34 30.59 -18.29
C ALA A 545 68.92 31.53 -17.23
N VAL A 546 68.69 32.84 -17.38
CA VAL A 546 69.25 33.89 -16.51
C VAL A 546 68.81 33.71 -15.05
N ALA A 547 69.77 33.42 -14.17
CA ALA A 547 69.54 33.23 -12.74
C ALA A 547 69.39 34.58 -12.01
N ALA A 548 68.15 35.06 -11.86
CA ALA A 548 67.86 36.27 -11.09
C ALA A 548 68.34 36.15 -9.62
N PRO A 549 69.06 37.14 -9.08
CA PRO A 549 69.64 37.05 -7.73
C PRO A 549 68.56 37.13 -6.65
N ARG A 550 68.59 36.20 -5.69
CA ARG A 550 67.64 36.17 -4.57
C ARG A 550 67.78 37.43 -3.70
N PRO A 551 66.67 38.10 -3.31
CA PRO A 551 66.73 39.25 -2.41
C PRO A 551 67.26 38.83 -1.03
N ARG A 552 68.32 39.51 -0.56
CA ARG A 552 68.85 39.32 0.80
C ARG A 552 67.91 39.99 1.80
N SER A 553 67.38 39.23 2.76
CA SER A 553 66.49 39.76 3.81
C SER A 553 67.24 40.72 4.74
N LEU A 554 66.92 42.01 4.67
CA LEU A 554 67.53 43.09 5.48
C LEU A 554 67.01 43.14 6.94
N PHE A 555 66.88 41.99 7.60
CA PHE A 555 66.67 41.95 9.05
C PHE A 555 68.01 42.04 9.78
N THR A 556 68.18 43.10 10.58
CA THR A 556 69.35 43.33 11.43
C THR A 556 69.54 42.21 12.45
N ARG A 557 70.70 42.19 13.13
CA ARG A 557 70.99 41.19 14.16
C ARG A 557 70.01 41.27 15.33
N GLU A 558 69.55 42.47 15.67
CA GLU A 558 68.71 42.74 16.85
C GLU A 558 67.24 42.42 16.58
N GLU A 559 66.69 42.83 15.44
CA GLU A 559 65.34 42.42 15.01
C GLU A 559 65.22 40.90 14.91
N ARG A 560 66.27 40.22 14.43
CA ARG A 560 66.30 38.75 14.31
C ARG A 560 66.34 38.05 15.67
N ILE A 561 66.90 38.71 16.69
CA ILE A 561 66.85 38.25 18.09
C ILE A 561 65.47 38.53 18.71
N MET A 562 64.90 39.73 18.52
CA MET A 562 63.53 40.03 18.97
C MET A 562 62.51 39.07 18.36
N LYS A 563 62.57 38.82 17.05
CA LYS A 563 61.66 37.89 16.38
C LYS A 563 61.82 36.44 16.86
N MET A 564 63.03 36.00 17.22
CA MET A 564 63.22 34.70 17.89
C MET A 564 62.73 34.68 19.35
N LYS A 565 62.71 35.82 20.05
CA LYS A 565 62.15 35.94 21.41
C LYS A 565 60.63 35.91 21.37
N GLU A 566 60.02 36.71 20.51
CA GLU A 566 58.58 36.73 20.22
C GLU A 566 58.06 35.34 19.78
N ASP A 567 58.82 34.63 18.93
CA ASP A 567 58.51 33.28 18.47
C ASP A 567 58.84 32.18 19.50
N ARG A 568 59.52 32.51 20.61
CA ARG A 568 59.56 31.67 21.83
C ARG A 568 58.37 31.96 22.73
N GLU A 569 58.10 33.21 23.03
CA GLU A 569 56.98 33.66 23.88
C GLU A 569 55.64 33.17 23.32
N ARG A 570 55.41 33.22 22.00
CA ARG A 570 54.24 32.57 21.36
C ARG A 570 54.18 31.05 21.58
N ARG A 571 55.31 30.34 21.57
CA ARG A 571 55.35 28.88 21.80
C ARG A 571 55.19 28.50 23.27
N GLU A 572 55.57 29.38 24.19
CA GLU A 572 55.39 29.20 25.62
C GLU A 572 53.92 29.46 26.00
N ALA A 573 53.32 30.57 25.55
CA ALA A 573 51.87 30.81 25.70
C ALA A 573 50.99 29.72 25.03
N ALA A 574 51.43 29.19 23.88
CA ALA A 574 50.77 28.05 23.21
C ALA A 574 50.96 26.70 23.96
N ARG A 575 51.89 26.60 24.90
CA ARG A 575 52.02 25.45 25.82
C ARG A 575 51.16 25.66 27.06
N GLU A 576 51.22 26.83 27.69
CA GLU A 576 50.42 27.16 28.86
C GLU A 576 48.91 26.99 28.60
N SER A 577 48.41 27.47 27.46
CA SER A 577 47.00 27.29 27.05
C SER A 577 46.61 25.81 26.79
N VAL A 578 47.57 24.96 26.41
CA VAL A 578 47.35 23.51 26.27
C VAL A 578 47.40 22.81 27.63
N GLU A 579 48.29 23.23 28.54
CA GLU A 579 48.34 22.68 29.91
C GLU A 579 47.15 23.13 30.76
N ALA A 580 46.66 24.36 30.60
CA ALA A 580 45.42 24.84 31.22
C ALA A 580 44.19 24.00 30.80
N ASN A 581 44.01 23.76 29.50
CA ASN A 581 42.98 22.85 29.00
C ASN A 581 43.13 21.42 29.55
N LYS A 582 44.37 20.93 29.69
CA LYS A 582 44.65 19.60 30.25
C LYS A 582 44.42 19.53 31.77
N GLY A 583 44.58 20.64 32.49
CA GLY A 583 44.18 20.81 33.89
C GLY A 583 42.67 20.72 34.05
N MET A 584 41.94 21.55 33.30
CA MET A 584 40.47 21.56 33.29
C MET A 584 39.87 20.19 32.99
N LEU A 585 40.41 19.45 32.01
CA LEU A 585 39.97 18.09 31.69
C LEU A 585 40.22 17.09 32.83
N ARG A 586 41.31 17.23 33.58
CA ARG A 586 41.60 16.39 34.77
C ARG A 586 40.70 16.73 35.95
N GLU A 587 40.37 18.00 36.15
CA GLU A 587 39.40 18.41 37.18
C GLU A 587 38.00 17.88 36.86
N LEU A 588 37.57 17.98 35.59
CA LEU A 588 36.34 17.35 35.11
C LEU A 588 36.37 15.81 35.27
N GLU A 589 37.49 15.16 34.98
CA GLU A 589 37.67 13.71 35.18
C GLU A 589 37.59 13.32 36.67
N MET A 590 38.15 14.11 37.60
CA MET A 590 37.96 13.91 39.05
C MET A 590 36.49 14.11 39.46
N VAL A 591 35.84 15.18 39.00
CA VAL A 591 34.43 15.49 39.32
C VAL A 591 33.44 14.45 38.76
N ILE A 592 33.79 13.80 37.64
CA ILE A 592 33.04 12.66 37.09
C ILE A 592 33.27 11.40 37.93
N ASN A 593 34.52 11.09 38.30
CA ASN A 593 34.84 9.90 39.10
C ASN A 593 34.36 9.97 40.55
N LEU A 594 34.20 11.16 41.13
CA LEU A 594 33.65 11.37 42.48
C LEU A 594 32.12 11.35 42.55
N ARG A 595 31.40 11.21 41.42
CA ARG A 595 29.93 11.19 41.39
C ARG A 595 29.41 9.77 41.67
N PRO A 596 28.59 9.55 42.73
CA PRO A 596 28.13 8.21 43.09
C PRO A 596 27.19 7.63 42.02
N LYS A 597 27.56 6.48 41.45
CA LYS A 597 26.77 5.78 40.42
C LYS A 597 25.54 5.12 41.05
N ARG A 598 24.34 5.59 40.68
CA ARG A 598 23.07 4.94 41.05
C ARG A 598 22.86 3.70 40.17
N ALA A 599 22.99 2.52 40.76
CA ALA A 599 22.97 1.26 40.02
C ALA A 599 21.54 0.84 39.59
N THR A 600 21.41 0.41 38.34
CA THR A 600 20.28 -0.38 37.82
C THR A 600 20.65 -1.86 37.85
N LEU A 601 19.77 -2.72 38.37
CA LEU A 601 19.99 -4.19 38.44
C LEU A 601 19.00 -4.97 37.55
N PRO A 602 19.42 -6.13 37.00
CA PRO A 602 18.61 -6.94 36.08
C PRO A 602 17.65 -7.93 36.80
N ALA A 603 16.82 -8.62 36.02
CA ALA A 603 15.68 -9.40 36.51
C ALA A 603 15.98 -10.89 36.79
N SER A 604 15.21 -11.49 37.71
CA SER A 604 14.93 -12.95 37.80
C SER A 604 13.62 -13.22 38.57
N LYS A 605 13.05 -14.43 38.43
CA LYS A 605 11.82 -14.95 39.09
C LYS A 605 12.25 -15.89 40.28
N PRO A 606 11.35 -16.48 41.13
CA PRO A 606 9.87 -16.42 41.20
C PRO A 606 9.25 -16.29 42.63
N SER A 607 7.91 -16.44 42.71
CA SER A 607 7.11 -17.04 43.82
C SER A 607 6.41 -16.15 44.89
N HIS A 608 5.45 -16.79 45.57
CA HIS A 608 4.29 -16.28 46.33
C HIS A 608 4.53 -15.32 47.52
N GLY A 609 3.56 -14.44 47.84
CA GLY A 609 3.48 -13.77 49.16
C GLY A 609 2.39 -12.68 49.31
N ARG A 610 1.35 -12.94 50.12
CA ARG A 610 0.16 -12.10 50.38
C ARG A 610 0.40 -10.69 50.99
N THR A 611 -0.57 -9.80 50.71
CA THR A 611 -1.15 -8.69 51.55
C THR A 611 -0.32 -7.46 51.99
N PRO A 612 -0.84 -6.23 51.79
CA PRO A 612 -0.29 -4.98 52.35
C PRO A 612 -1.10 -4.37 53.51
N THR A 613 -0.49 -3.49 54.32
CA THR A 613 -1.22 -2.62 55.28
C THR A 613 -0.51 -1.28 55.60
N ARG A 614 -1.29 -0.19 55.54
CA ARG A 614 -1.24 1.06 56.34
C ARG A 614 -0.04 2.04 56.30
N LEU A 615 -0.36 3.24 55.78
CA LEU A 615 -0.11 4.63 56.26
C LEU A 615 0.07 4.79 57.81
N PRO A 616 0.60 5.92 58.39
CA PRO A 616 0.32 7.33 57.96
C PRO A 616 1.32 8.50 58.27
N GLY A 617 1.02 9.68 57.69
CA GLY A 617 1.16 11.02 58.32
C GLY A 617 2.48 11.82 58.12
N LEU A 618 2.54 13.14 58.40
CA LEU A 618 1.49 14.19 58.63
C LEU A 618 2.12 15.63 58.75
N ILE A 619 1.27 16.68 58.80
CA ILE A 619 1.46 18.03 59.45
C ILE A 619 2.06 19.26 58.68
N PHE A 620 1.22 20.32 58.53
CA PHE A 620 1.43 21.81 58.53
C PHE A 620 2.25 22.54 57.42
N SER A 621 2.01 23.83 57.05
CA SER A 621 0.87 24.77 57.30
C SER A 621 0.99 26.14 56.57
N SER A 622 -0.14 26.86 56.42
CA SER A 622 -0.29 28.33 56.18
C SER A 622 0.09 28.83 54.76
N SER A 623 -0.47 29.89 54.16
CA SER A 623 -1.54 30.89 54.48
C SER A 623 -2.06 31.49 53.14
N ARG A 624 -3.10 32.31 52.97
CA ARG A 624 -4.38 32.65 53.65
C ARG A 624 -4.88 34.01 53.05
N THR A 625 -5.73 33.98 52.04
CA THR A 625 -6.69 35.05 51.63
C THR A 625 -7.77 34.35 50.77
N GLN A 626 -9.10 34.40 50.98
CA GLN A 626 -10.07 35.49 51.21
C GLN A 626 -10.23 36.42 49.98
N GLN A 627 -11.45 36.73 49.49
CA GLN A 627 -12.81 36.66 50.07
C GLN A 627 -13.92 36.15 49.11
N LEU A 628 -15.04 35.66 49.70
CA LEU A 628 -16.51 35.81 49.40
C LEU A 628 -17.02 35.98 47.94
N SER A 629 -18.27 35.63 47.55
CA SER A 629 -19.45 34.90 48.10
C SER A 629 -20.52 34.83 46.96
N LEU A 630 -21.69 34.16 47.00
CA LEU A 630 -22.65 33.89 48.10
C LEU A 630 -23.71 32.83 47.66
N ALA A 631 -24.26 32.10 48.64
CA ALA A 631 -25.61 31.49 48.71
C ALA A 631 -26.08 30.41 47.68
N ALA A 632 -26.64 29.33 48.26
CA ALA A 632 -27.53 28.34 47.63
C ALA A 632 -29.02 28.83 47.69
N PRO A 633 -30.11 28.06 47.42
CA PRO A 633 -30.40 26.77 48.11
C PRO A 633 -31.29 25.71 47.37
N THR A 634 -31.34 24.47 47.92
CA THR A 634 -32.52 23.59 48.23
C THR A 634 -33.74 23.44 47.26
N GLU A 635 -34.51 22.34 47.17
CA GLU A 635 -34.59 21.02 47.85
C GLU A 635 -35.68 20.09 47.21
N TYR A 636 -35.64 18.78 47.51
CA TYR A 636 -36.78 17.81 47.61
C TYR A 636 -37.77 17.59 46.43
N SER A 637 -38.64 16.55 46.39
CA SER A 637 -38.58 15.11 46.76
C SER A 637 -39.91 14.41 46.35
N LEU A 638 -39.94 13.06 46.29
CA LEU A 638 -41.12 12.17 46.11
C LEU A 638 -41.83 12.29 44.72
N ASP A 639 -42.50 11.29 44.13
CA ASP A 639 -42.63 9.82 44.35
C ASP A 639 -42.79 9.14 42.94
N LEU A 640 -43.50 8.05 42.58
CA LEU A 640 -44.44 7.12 43.24
C LEU A 640 -44.37 5.70 42.63
N ILE A 641 -44.73 4.71 43.46
CA ILE A 641 -45.29 3.35 43.16
C ILE A 641 -46.32 3.39 42.00
N ILE A 642 -46.53 2.40 41.10
CA ILE A 642 -46.50 0.91 41.12
C ILE A 642 -46.18 0.39 39.67
N SER A 643 -45.87 -0.87 39.32
CA SER A 643 -46.47 -2.19 39.68
C SER A 643 -45.46 -3.38 39.58
N ARG A 644 -45.98 -4.62 39.52
CA ARG A 644 -45.35 -5.92 39.12
C ARG A 644 -46.28 -6.55 38.05
N THR A 645 -45.98 -7.61 37.28
CA THR A 645 -45.23 -8.87 37.49
C THR A 645 -44.55 -9.34 36.19
N SER A 646 -43.41 -10.04 36.17
CA SER A 646 -43.26 -11.44 36.64
C SER A 646 -41.79 -11.85 36.90
N ASN A 647 -41.54 -12.99 37.55
CA ASN A 647 -40.21 -13.50 37.88
C ASN A 647 -39.81 -14.68 36.98
N ASN A 648 -38.53 -14.75 36.56
CA ASN A 648 -37.65 -15.85 37.02
C ASN A 648 -36.14 -15.59 36.77
N THR A 649 -35.31 -16.43 37.39
CA THR A 649 -33.88 -16.73 37.07
C THR A 649 -32.91 -15.55 36.92
N LYS A 650 -32.14 -15.29 37.99
CA LYS A 650 -30.96 -14.42 37.96
C LYS A 650 -29.71 -15.18 37.50
N HIS A 651 -29.07 -14.70 36.43
CA HIS A 651 -27.61 -14.68 36.36
C HIS A 651 -27.16 -13.21 36.37
N PRO A 652 -26.16 -12.82 37.17
CA PRO A 652 -25.58 -11.48 37.08
C PRO A 652 -24.62 -11.43 35.89
N SER A 653 -25.19 -11.27 34.68
CA SER A 653 -24.42 -10.70 33.59
C SER A 653 -23.91 -9.32 34.04
N LYS A 654 -22.66 -9.01 33.71
CA LYS A 654 -22.23 -7.60 33.74
C LYS A 654 -23.00 -6.91 32.62
N LEU A 655 -23.89 -5.99 32.95
CA LEU A 655 -24.13 -4.87 32.03
C LEU A 655 -22.84 -4.04 32.03
N THR A 656 -21.91 -4.39 31.14
CA THR A 656 -21.29 -3.34 30.34
C THR A 656 -22.43 -2.54 29.72
N ALA A 657 -22.48 -1.24 29.96
CA ALA A 657 -23.30 -0.38 29.12
C ALA A 657 -22.82 -0.62 27.68
N ILE A 658 -23.74 -0.98 26.79
CA ILE A 658 -23.44 -1.00 25.36
C ILE A 658 -23.13 0.45 25.01
N ALA A 659 -21.90 0.68 24.54
CA ALA A 659 -21.51 1.97 24.03
C ALA A 659 -22.23 2.18 22.71
N MET A 660 -22.91 3.31 22.57
CA MET A 660 -23.90 3.53 21.51
C MET A 660 -23.90 4.96 21.02
N LEU A 661 -24.27 5.11 19.76
CA LEU A 661 -24.77 6.35 19.19
C LEU A 661 -26.30 6.38 19.37
N GLU A 662 -26.81 7.47 19.95
CA GLU A 662 -28.24 7.80 19.94
C GLU A 662 -28.39 9.30 19.67
N ALA A 663 -28.84 9.65 18.46
CA ALA A 663 -28.98 11.03 18.03
C ALA A 663 -30.41 11.28 17.54
N ARG A 664 -31.19 11.99 18.36
CA ARG A 664 -32.60 12.33 18.08
C ARG A 664 -32.71 13.76 17.56
N LEU A 665 -33.32 13.95 16.40
CA LEU A 665 -33.42 15.22 15.69
C LEU A 665 -34.91 15.56 15.47
N GLU A 666 -35.34 16.73 15.94
CA GLU A 666 -36.76 17.07 16.09
C GLU A 666 -37.55 17.18 14.78
N GLN A 667 -36.88 17.51 13.66
CA GLN A 667 -37.50 17.61 12.33
C GLN A 667 -36.72 16.79 11.29
N ALA A 668 -37.16 15.56 10.99
CA ALA A 668 -36.53 14.67 10.02
C ALA A 668 -36.32 15.32 8.63
N SER A 669 -37.10 16.37 8.30
CA SER A 669 -36.89 17.19 7.11
C SER A 669 -35.47 17.77 6.96
N ILE A 670 -34.75 18.06 8.05
CA ILE A 670 -33.39 18.63 8.00
C ILE A 670 -32.42 17.64 7.34
N LEU A 671 -32.28 16.42 7.91
CA LEU A 671 -31.39 15.40 7.35
C LEU A 671 -31.87 14.96 5.96
N LYS A 672 -33.19 14.82 5.76
CA LYS A 672 -33.80 14.49 4.48
C LYS A 672 -33.43 15.47 3.37
N LYS A 673 -33.49 16.79 3.63
CA LYS A 673 -33.08 17.84 2.70
C LYS A 673 -31.56 17.88 2.49
N ALA A 674 -30.76 17.63 3.53
CA ALA A 674 -29.31 17.60 3.43
C ALA A 674 -28.85 16.45 2.53
N VAL A 675 -29.31 15.22 2.79
CA VAL A 675 -29.01 14.05 1.95
C VAL A 675 -29.51 14.24 0.51
N ASP A 676 -30.70 14.82 0.31
CA ASP A 676 -31.24 15.07 -1.04
C ASP A 676 -30.42 16.09 -1.86
N ALA A 677 -29.64 16.95 -1.20
CA ALA A 677 -28.70 17.87 -1.85
C ALA A 677 -27.32 17.25 -2.13
N ILE A 678 -26.91 16.19 -1.40
CA ILE A 678 -25.57 15.60 -1.48
C ILE A 678 -25.52 14.38 -2.42
N LYS A 679 -26.57 13.56 -2.45
CA LYS A 679 -26.68 12.29 -3.21
C LYS A 679 -26.28 12.37 -4.71
N ASP A 680 -26.39 13.56 -5.32
CA ASP A 680 -26.18 13.80 -6.76
C ASP A 680 -24.73 14.27 -7.05
N LEU A 681 -23.91 14.41 -6.02
CA LEU A 681 -22.47 14.66 -6.06
C LEU A 681 -21.67 13.44 -5.61
N VAL A 682 -22.19 12.71 -4.61
CA VAL A 682 -21.53 11.60 -3.91
C VAL A 682 -22.52 10.46 -3.73
N GLN A 683 -22.12 9.22 -4.04
CA GLN A 683 -22.99 8.05 -3.91
C GLN A 683 -22.87 7.37 -2.54
N ASP A 684 -21.66 7.31 -2.00
CA ASP A 684 -21.28 6.60 -0.78
C ASP A 684 -20.33 7.49 0.05
N CYS A 685 -20.57 7.60 1.36
CA CYS A 685 -19.77 8.45 2.25
C CYS A 685 -19.86 8.02 3.72
N ASN A 686 -18.88 8.45 4.52
CA ASN A 686 -18.92 8.31 5.97
C ASN A 686 -19.69 9.47 6.64
N PHE A 687 -20.51 9.12 7.62
CA PHE A 687 -21.01 10.04 8.64
C PHE A 687 -20.21 9.83 9.93
N ASP A 688 -19.31 10.75 10.25
CA ASP A 688 -18.43 10.66 11.40
C ASP A 688 -19.12 11.25 12.64
N CYS A 689 -19.54 10.37 13.53
CA CYS A 689 -20.23 10.71 14.76
C CYS A 689 -19.20 10.87 15.89
N ASN A 690 -19.25 11.98 16.62
CA ASN A 690 -18.35 12.30 17.74
C ASN A 690 -19.05 13.22 18.76
N ASP A 691 -18.41 13.48 19.91
CA ASP A 691 -18.96 14.31 21.00
C ASP A 691 -19.50 15.69 20.57
N SER A 692 -18.98 16.28 19.48
CA SER A 692 -19.40 17.59 18.97
C SER A 692 -20.56 17.54 17.97
N GLY A 693 -20.93 16.36 17.46
CA GLY A 693 -22.02 16.17 16.49
C GLY A 693 -21.77 15.08 15.47
N ILE A 694 -22.44 15.19 14.31
CA ILE A 694 -22.27 14.33 13.15
C ILE A 694 -21.72 15.17 11.99
N SER A 695 -20.50 14.85 11.55
CA SER A 695 -19.88 15.42 10.35
C SER A 695 -19.97 14.47 9.15
N LEU A 696 -19.82 15.02 7.96
CA LEU A 696 -19.64 14.27 6.71
C LEU A 696 -18.70 15.09 5.82
N GLN A 697 -17.67 14.44 5.27
CA GLN A 697 -16.78 15.06 4.28
C GLN A 697 -16.52 14.09 3.12
N ALA A 698 -16.78 14.55 1.89
CA ALA A 698 -16.60 13.73 0.69
C ALA A 698 -16.28 14.57 -0.55
N MET A 699 -15.59 13.97 -1.52
CA MET A 699 -15.35 14.54 -2.85
C MET A 699 -16.29 13.93 -3.89
N ASP A 700 -16.55 14.64 -4.99
CA ASP A 700 -17.20 14.06 -6.16
C ASP A 700 -16.24 13.15 -6.96
N ASN A 701 -16.79 12.30 -7.83
CA ASN A 701 -16.02 11.34 -8.64
C ASN A 701 -14.96 11.96 -9.57
N SER A 702 -14.98 13.28 -9.80
CA SER A 702 -13.95 14.01 -10.58
C SER A 702 -12.89 14.71 -9.72
N HIS A 703 -13.06 14.73 -8.39
CA HIS A 703 -12.25 15.47 -7.42
C HIS A 703 -12.23 17.00 -7.65
N VAL A 704 -13.25 17.56 -8.30
CA VAL A 704 -13.41 19.00 -8.59
C VAL A 704 -14.28 19.72 -7.56
N ALA A 705 -15.19 18.98 -6.90
CA ALA A 705 -16.05 19.48 -5.84
C ALA A 705 -15.91 18.66 -4.55
N LEU A 706 -15.97 19.34 -3.40
CA LEU A 706 -15.98 18.75 -2.06
C LEU A 706 -17.18 19.24 -1.27
N VAL A 707 -17.84 18.33 -0.55
CA VAL A 707 -18.89 18.65 0.42
C VAL A 707 -18.34 18.49 1.84
N SER A 708 -18.72 19.43 2.71
CA SER A 708 -18.50 19.34 4.16
C SER A 708 -19.80 19.71 4.87
N MET A 709 -20.39 18.76 5.58
CA MET A 709 -21.54 18.96 6.45
C MET A 709 -21.11 18.84 7.91
N MET A 710 -21.67 19.69 8.77
CA MET A 710 -21.56 19.54 10.22
C MET A 710 -22.92 19.78 10.86
N LEU A 711 -23.48 18.74 11.49
CA LEU A 711 -24.67 18.82 12.35
C LEU A 711 -24.18 18.74 13.80
N LYS A 712 -24.16 19.87 14.52
CA LYS A 712 -23.66 19.91 15.90
C LYS A 712 -24.59 19.18 16.88
N ALA A 713 -24.03 18.67 17.96
CA ALA A 713 -24.75 18.03 19.06
C ALA A 713 -25.92 18.90 19.60
N ASP A 714 -25.75 20.22 19.64
CA ASP A 714 -26.78 21.20 20.03
C ASP A 714 -28.06 21.17 19.15
N GLY A 715 -27.99 20.56 17.96
CA GLY A 715 -29.13 20.36 17.05
C GLY A 715 -29.91 19.06 17.30
N PHE A 716 -29.55 18.28 18.32
CA PHE A 716 -30.17 17.00 18.65
C PHE A 716 -30.65 16.97 20.12
N SER A 717 -31.76 16.29 20.38
CA SER A 717 -32.52 16.32 21.64
C SER A 717 -33.11 14.94 21.93
N PRO A 718 -32.38 14.02 22.61
CA PRO A 718 -30.99 14.13 23.05
C PRO A 718 -29.96 13.78 21.96
N PHE A 719 -28.70 14.14 22.23
CA PHE A 719 -27.51 13.60 21.58
C PHE A 719 -26.71 12.74 22.56
N ARG A 720 -26.23 11.58 22.10
CA ARG A 720 -25.23 10.77 22.81
C ARG A 720 -24.35 10.05 21.79
N CYS A 721 -23.04 10.22 21.92
CA CYS A 721 -22.02 9.48 21.20
C CYS A 721 -21.02 8.99 22.27
N ASP A 722 -20.97 7.68 22.55
CA ASP A 722 -20.06 7.17 23.60
C ASP A 722 -18.60 7.02 23.13
N ARG A 723 -18.37 7.04 21.81
CA ARG A 723 -17.08 7.01 21.11
C ARG A 723 -17.21 7.65 19.74
N ASN A 724 -16.08 8.01 19.13
CA ASN A 724 -16.04 8.36 17.71
C ASN A 724 -16.34 7.10 16.86
N ILE A 725 -17.38 7.17 16.02
CA ILE A 725 -17.83 6.09 15.14
C ILE A 725 -18.05 6.66 13.74
N ALA A 726 -17.43 6.07 12.72
CA ALA A 726 -17.72 6.38 11.32
C ALA A 726 -18.80 5.43 10.81
N LEU A 727 -19.85 5.99 10.19
CA LEU A 727 -20.95 5.22 9.60
C LEU A 727 -20.89 5.35 8.08
N GLY A 728 -20.32 4.36 7.39
CA GLY A 728 -20.28 4.34 5.93
C GLY A 728 -21.64 3.97 5.34
N VAL A 729 -22.23 4.91 4.59
CA VAL A 729 -23.62 4.85 4.12
C VAL A 729 -23.74 5.16 2.64
N ASN A 730 -24.40 4.26 1.90
CA ASN A 730 -24.88 4.53 0.55
C ASN A 730 -26.03 5.55 0.57
N LEU A 731 -25.78 6.78 0.09
CA LEU A 731 -26.74 7.89 0.12
C LEU A 731 -27.98 7.61 -0.74
N THR A 732 -27.86 6.82 -1.80
CA THR A 732 -29.02 6.38 -2.61
C THR A 732 -29.98 5.51 -1.80
N SER A 733 -29.46 4.67 -0.89
CA SER A 733 -30.25 3.81 -0.01
C SER A 733 -30.81 4.58 1.19
N LEU A 734 -30.00 5.45 1.80
CA LEU A 734 -30.47 6.39 2.84
C LEU A 734 -31.60 7.29 2.32
N THR A 735 -31.50 7.80 1.09
CA THR A 735 -32.56 8.60 0.44
C THR A 735 -33.88 7.81 0.29
N LYS A 736 -33.82 6.49 0.07
CA LYS A 736 -35.04 5.64 -0.01
C LYS A 736 -35.70 5.50 1.37
N VAL A 737 -34.92 5.38 2.44
CA VAL A 737 -35.44 5.32 3.82
C VAL A 737 -36.02 6.67 4.25
N LEU A 738 -35.29 7.77 4.06
CA LEU A 738 -35.73 9.13 4.42
C LEU A 738 -36.97 9.62 3.63
N ARG A 739 -37.36 8.94 2.55
CA ARG A 739 -38.63 9.17 1.84
C ARG A 739 -39.86 8.66 2.59
N ALA A 740 -39.73 7.73 3.53
CA ALA A 740 -40.85 7.19 4.32
C ALA A 740 -41.29 8.10 5.48
N ALA A 741 -40.46 9.10 5.83
CA ALA A 741 -40.71 10.09 6.86
C ALA A 741 -41.45 11.31 6.32
N GLN A 742 -42.36 11.89 7.11
CA GLN A 742 -42.90 13.22 6.89
C GLN A 742 -41.88 14.31 7.30
N ASN A 743 -42.23 15.58 7.10
CA ASN A 743 -41.31 16.68 7.36
C ASN A 743 -41.17 17.01 8.86
N GLU A 744 -42.25 16.81 9.61
CA GLU A 744 -42.37 17.05 11.06
C GLU A 744 -42.33 15.75 11.88
N ASP A 745 -41.97 14.61 11.27
CA ASP A 745 -41.66 13.40 12.01
C ASP A 745 -40.31 13.59 12.73
N ILE A 746 -40.19 13.11 13.96
CA ILE A 746 -38.94 13.11 14.72
C ILE A 746 -38.09 11.93 14.26
N LEU A 747 -36.82 12.15 13.91
CA LEU A 747 -35.88 11.08 13.55
C LEU A 747 -34.96 10.77 14.72
N THR A 748 -34.83 9.49 15.09
CA THR A 748 -33.75 9.01 15.96
C THR A 748 -32.84 8.07 15.18
N LEU A 749 -31.54 8.38 15.13
CA LEU A 749 -30.48 7.53 14.60
C LEU A 749 -29.86 6.71 15.74
N LYS A 750 -29.69 5.40 15.53
CA LYS A 750 -29.09 4.48 16.51
C LYS A 750 -28.08 3.55 15.88
N ALA A 751 -26.90 3.44 16.50
CA ALA A 751 -25.84 2.51 16.08
C ALA A 751 -25.06 1.98 17.29
N GLU A 752 -24.56 0.74 17.20
CA GLU A 752 -23.68 0.14 18.21
C GLU A 752 -22.20 0.53 18.02
N ASP A 753 -21.37 0.20 19.00
CA ASP A 753 -19.92 0.46 19.08
C ASP A 753 -19.09 -0.11 17.90
N ALA A 754 -19.64 -1.09 17.16
CA ALA A 754 -19.11 -1.68 15.94
C ALA A 754 -20.29 -2.10 15.04
N PRO A 755 -20.88 -1.17 14.26
CA PRO A 755 -22.22 -1.37 13.70
C PRO A 755 -22.19 -1.94 12.27
N ASP A 756 -22.75 -3.14 12.09
CA ASP A 756 -23.11 -3.67 10.75
C ASP A 756 -24.33 -2.94 10.14
N VAL A 757 -25.11 -2.26 10.99
CA VAL A 757 -26.42 -1.68 10.69
C VAL A 757 -26.61 -0.35 11.43
N LEU A 758 -27.12 0.65 10.72
CA LEU A 758 -27.69 1.88 11.26
C LEU A 758 -29.20 1.74 11.34
N ASN A 759 -29.76 1.89 12.54
CA ASN A 759 -31.20 1.86 12.79
C ASN A 759 -31.76 3.29 12.77
N LEU A 760 -32.82 3.51 11.97
CA LEU A 760 -33.51 4.79 11.83
C LEU A 760 -34.95 4.66 12.30
N VAL A 761 -35.29 5.35 13.39
CA VAL A 761 -36.66 5.40 13.94
C VAL A 761 -37.29 6.74 13.63
N PHE A 762 -38.45 6.73 12.96
CA PHE A 762 -39.28 7.91 12.73
C PHE A 762 -40.51 7.86 13.65
N GLU A 763 -40.71 8.90 14.45
CA GLU A 763 -41.85 9.06 15.36
C GLU A 763 -42.74 10.21 14.88
N SER A 764 -43.99 9.92 14.53
CA SER A 764 -44.95 10.91 14.02
C SER A 764 -45.87 11.43 15.13
N ALA A 765 -45.63 12.65 15.59
CA ALA A 765 -46.30 13.25 16.75
C ALA A 765 -47.83 13.40 16.62
N GLU A 766 -48.36 13.53 15.40
CA GLU A 766 -49.81 13.66 15.16
C GLU A 766 -50.55 12.31 15.13
N ASN A 767 -49.87 11.24 14.74
CA ASN A 767 -50.50 9.97 14.35
C ASN A 767 -50.16 8.78 15.26
N ASP A 768 -49.34 8.99 16.31
CA ASP A 768 -48.76 7.95 17.17
C ASP A 768 -48.09 6.82 16.36
N ARG A 769 -47.54 7.18 15.20
CA ARG A 769 -46.93 6.25 14.25
C ARG A 769 -45.43 6.23 14.47
N ILE A 770 -44.93 5.09 14.93
CA ILE A 770 -43.50 4.76 14.93
C ILE A 770 -43.18 3.95 13.67
N SER A 771 -42.06 4.22 13.01
CA SER A 771 -41.58 3.45 11.85
C SER A 771 -40.08 3.29 11.91
N GLU A 772 -39.65 2.03 12.00
CA GLU A 772 -38.26 1.63 12.25
C GLU A 772 -37.67 0.99 10.98
N TYR A 773 -36.45 1.38 10.61
CA TYR A 773 -35.77 0.95 9.40
C TYR A 773 -34.29 0.65 9.67
N ASP A 774 -33.89 -0.59 9.41
CA ASP A 774 -32.50 -1.03 9.48
C ASP A 774 -31.81 -0.84 8.13
N LEU A 775 -30.83 0.07 8.09
CA LEU A 775 -29.98 0.33 6.92
C LEU A 775 -28.61 -0.33 7.14
N LYS A 776 -28.25 -1.27 6.28
CA LYS A 776 -26.91 -1.88 6.32
C LYS A 776 -25.83 -0.83 6.06
N LEU A 777 -24.76 -0.91 6.83
CA LEU A 777 -23.57 -0.08 6.67
C LEU A 777 -22.57 -0.75 5.73
N MET A 778 -21.58 0.03 5.31
CA MET A 778 -20.51 -0.37 4.39
C MET A 778 -19.18 0.16 4.92
N ASP A 779 -18.11 -0.62 4.80
CA ASP A 779 -16.75 -0.11 5.04
C ASP A 779 -16.34 0.80 3.88
N ILE A 780 -16.08 2.08 4.16
CA ILE A 780 -15.66 3.08 3.17
C ILE A 780 -14.38 3.76 3.65
N ASP A 781 -13.26 3.49 2.95
CA ASP A 781 -11.97 4.15 3.17
C ASP A 781 -12.00 5.58 2.59
N GLN A 782 -12.51 6.55 3.35
CA GLN A 782 -12.63 7.94 2.95
C GLN A 782 -11.53 8.82 3.59
N GLU A 783 -10.70 9.46 2.77
CA GLU A 783 -9.60 10.32 3.23
C GLU A 783 -10.11 11.73 3.62
N HIS A 784 -9.97 12.10 4.89
CA HIS A 784 -10.36 13.43 5.38
C HIS A 784 -9.34 14.50 4.95
N LEU A 785 -9.80 15.48 4.18
CA LEU A 785 -8.98 16.60 3.75
C LEU A 785 -9.01 17.72 4.80
N GLY A 786 -7.84 18.05 5.36
CA GLY A 786 -7.71 19.18 6.29
C GLY A 786 -7.96 20.51 5.59
N ILE A 787 -9.17 21.06 5.74
CA ILE A 787 -9.55 22.38 5.21
C ILE A 787 -8.94 23.46 6.11
N PRO A 788 -8.02 24.32 5.62
CA PRO A 788 -7.48 25.42 6.42
C PRO A 788 -8.50 26.55 6.58
N GLU A 789 -8.44 27.25 7.71
CA GLU A 789 -9.11 28.54 7.87
C GLU A 789 -8.44 29.55 6.92
N THR A 790 -9.20 30.06 5.95
CA THR A 790 -8.71 30.96 4.89
C THR A 790 -9.52 32.24 4.87
N GLU A 791 -8.84 33.37 4.66
CA GLU A 791 -9.49 34.66 4.42
C GLU A 791 -9.90 34.75 2.95
N TYR A 792 -11.15 35.18 2.70
CA TYR A 792 -11.72 35.29 1.35
C TYR A 792 -11.77 36.75 0.92
N ALA A 793 -11.29 37.04 -0.30
CA ALA A 793 -11.23 38.39 -0.86
C ALA A 793 -12.62 39.03 -1.13
N ALA A 794 -13.62 38.19 -1.42
CA ALA A 794 -15.01 38.60 -1.48
C ALA A 794 -15.90 37.62 -0.71
N THR A 795 -16.79 38.14 0.11
CA THR A 795 -17.82 37.40 0.85
C THR A 795 -19.19 38.03 0.57
N VAL A 796 -20.10 37.25 0.00
CA VAL A 796 -21.44 37.72 -0.39
C VAL A 796 -22.51 36.87 0.28
N SER A 797 -23.45 37.52 0.97
CA SER A 797 -24.67 36.87 1.45
C SER A 797 -25.85 37.33 0.60
N MET A 798 -26.65 36.37 0.11
CA MET A 798 -27.80 36.65 -0.75
C MET A 798 -28.93 35.63 -0.55
N PRO A 799 -30.15 35.89 -1.06
CA PRO A 799 -31.24 34.92 -0.98
C PRO A 799 -30.92 33.65 -1.80
N ALA A 800 -31.03 32.48 -1.16
CA ALA A 800 -30.74 31.19 -1.79
C ALA A 800 -31.67 30.89 -2.99
N ALA A 801 -32.89 31.43 -2.96
CA ALA A 801 -33.82 31.37 -4.08
C ALA A 801 -33.33 32.15 -5.31
N GLU A 802 -32.67 33.30 -5.13
CA GLU A 802 -32.18 34.12 -6.24
C GLU A 802 -30.92 33.54 -6.86
N PHE A 803 -29.98 33.06 -6.03
CA PHE A 803 -28.81 32.32 -6.51
C PHE A 803 -29.21 31.08 -7.32
N LYS A 804 -30.25 30.35 -6.88
CA LYS A 804 -30.82 29.23 -7.62
C LYS A 804 -31.44 29.62 -8.96
N ARG A 805 -32.13 30.76 -9.03
CA ARG A 805 -32.66 31.28 -10.31
C ARG A 805 -31.52 31.62 -11.26
N ILE A 806 -30.56 32.45 -10.83
CA ILE A 806 -29.42 32.88 -11.65
C ILE A 806 -28.62 31.68 -12.19
N THR A 807 -28.30 30.69 -11.35
CA THR A 807 -27.56 29.51 -11.80
C THR A 807 -28.37 28.63 -12.76
N THR A 808 -29.69 28.53 -12.60
CA THR A 808 -30.56 27.79 -13.53
C THR A 808 -30.73 28.52 -14.86
N ASP A 809 -30.97 29.83 -14.82
CA ASP A 809 -31.21 30.68 -15.99
C ASP A 809 -29.95 30.76 -16.87
N LEU A 810 -28.76 30.89 -16.26
CA LEU A 810 -27.48 30.91 -17.00
C LEU A 810 -27.07 29.52 -17.52
N MET A 811 -27.47 28.42 -16.87
CA MET A 811 -27.19 27.04 -17.35
C MET A 811 -27.91 26.72 -18.67
N ALA A 812 -28.97 27.45 -19.02
CA ALA A 812 -29.60 27.37 -20.34
C ALA A 812 -28.81 28.08 -21.46
N MET A 813 -27.76 28.83 -21.11
CA MET A 813 -26.94 29.60 -22.06
C MET A 813 -25.51 29.07 -22.19
N SER A 814 -24.90 28.59 -21.10
CA SER A 814 -23.53 28.06 -21.09
C SER A 814 -23.32 26.98 -20.02
N GLU A 815 -22.25 26.20 -20.15
CA GLU A 815 -21.81 25.26 -19.09
C GLU A 815 -20.98 25.92 -17.98
N SER A 816 -20.57 27.17 -18.19
CA SER A 816 -19.62 27.90 -17.34
C SER A 816 -20.08 29.32 -17.05
N VAL A 817 -19.95 29.77 -15.80
CA VAL A 817 -20.25 31.14 -15.36
C VAL A 817 -19.00 31.79 -14.79
N THR A 818 -18.71 33.02 -15.19
CA THR A 818 -17.72 33.88 -14.54
C THR A 818 -18.40 34.69 -13.46
N ILE A 819 -17.89 34.61 -12.23
CA ILE A 819 -18.39 35.34 -11.06
C ILE A 819 -17.40 36.45 -10.76
N GLU A 820 -17.83 37.68 -10.95
CA GLU A 820 -17.07 38.91 -10.72
C GLU A 820 -17.60 39.62 -9.47
N ALA A 821 -16.75 39.83 -8.46
CA ALA A 821 -17.06 40.62 -7.27
C ALA A 821 -16.30 41.96 -7.33
N ASN A 822 -17.05 43.05 -7.42
CA ASN A 822 -16.52 44.41 -7.61
C ASN A 822 -17.25 45.43 -6.72
N LYS A 823 -16.71 46.65 -6.64
CA LYS A 823 -17.32 47.76 -5.86
C LYS A 823 -18.73 48.15 -6.33
N ASP A 824 -19.09 47.82 -7.57
CA ASP A 824 -20.43 48.04 -8.14
C ASP A 824 -21.45 46.93 -7.79
N GLY A 825 -21.00 45.82 -7.18
CA GLY A 825 -21.79 44.63 -6.87
C GLY A 825 -21.15 43.31 -7.33
N ILE A 826 -21.91 42.22 -7.22
CA ILE A 826 -21.54 40.90 -7.77
C ILE A 826 -22.22 40.69 -9.12
N LYS A 827 -21.47 40.22 -10.11
CA LYS A 827 -21.91 39.98 -11.49
C LYS A 827 -21.64 38.53 -11.88
N PHE A 828 -22.67 37.89 -12.43
CA PHE A 828 -22.63 36.54 -12.99
C PHE A 828 -22.69 36.66 -14.51
N SER A 829 -21.66 36.20 -15.21
CA SER A 829 -21.49 36.31 -16.67
C SER A 829 -21.52 34.93 -17.31
N ALA A 830 -22.30 34.74 -18.38
CA ALA A 830 -22.35 33.51 -19.18
C ALA A 830 -22.06 33.80 -20.65
N GLN A 831 -21.15 33.04 -21.24
CA GLN A 831 -20.80 33.10 -22.66
C GLN A 831 -21.03 31.72 -23.28
N GLY A 832 -21.84 31.65 -24.33
CA GLY A 832 -22.14 30.40 -25.05
C GLY A 832 -22.70 30.64 -26.44
N ASP A 833 -22.89 29.56 -27.20
CA ASP A 833 -23.18 29.61 -28.65
C ASP A 833 -24.53 30.24 -28.99
N ILE A 834 -25.49 30.18 -28.07
CA ILE A 834 -26.85 30.75 -28.20
C ILE A 834 -26.82 32.26 -27.94
N GLY A 835 -25.85 32.76 -27.17
CA GLY A 835 -25.70 34.17 -26.83
C GLY A 835 -25.07 34.42 -25.46
N ASN A 836 -25.04 35.69 -25.07
CA ASN A 836 -24.36 36.17 -23.88
C ASN A 836 -25.38 36.54 -22.79
N GLY A 837 -25.21 35.99 -21.59
CA GLY A 837 -26.04 36.32 -20.42
C GLY A 837 -25.24 37.09 -19.37
N SER A 838 -25.85 38.05 -18.69
CA SER A 838 -25.26 38.62 -17.47
C SER A 838 -26.31 39.10 -16.49
N VAL A 839 -26.08 38.86 -15.19
CA VAL A 839 -26.92 39.31 -14.09
C VAL A 839 -26.02 40.00 -13.06
N THR A 840 -26.34 41.24 -12.69
CA THR A 840 -25.59 42.00 -11.68
C THR A 840 -26.48 42.32 -10.49
N LEU A 841 -26.08 41.85 -9.31
CA LEU A 841 -26.72 42.14 -8.04
C LEU A 841 -25.92 43.19 -7.28
N ARG A 842 -26.59 44.20 -6.74
CA ARG A 842 -25.99 45.25 -5.92
C ARG A 842 -26.33 45.03 -4.45
N GLN A 843 -25.44 45.45 -3.55
CA GLN A 843 -25.69 45.41 -2.11
C GLN A 843 -26.97 46.21 -1.79
N HIS A 844 -27.92 45.60 -1.08
CA HIS A 844 -29.15 46.27 -0.66
C HIS A 844 -29.73 45.67 0.62
N SER A 845 -30.06 46.53 1.58
CA SER A 845 -30.74 46.17 2.82
C SER A 845 -32.24 46.44 2.70
N ASN A 846 -33.07 45.39 2.81
CA ASN A 846 -34.52 45.52 2.90
C ASN A 846 -34.97 45.43 4.37
N VAL A 847 -35.46 46.54 4.92
CA VAL A 847 -35.86 46.66 6.33
C VAL A 847 -37.15 45.87 6.64
N GLU A 848 -38.04 45.70 5.66
CA GLU A 848 -39.29 44.93 5.83
C GLU A 848 -39.04 43.42 5.75
N LYS A 849 -37.99 43.00 5.04
CA LYS A 849 -37.62 41.59 4.84
C LYS A 849 -36.09 41.41 4.80
N PRO A 850 -35.43 41.20 5.95
CA PRO A 850 -33.98 40.97 5.97
C PRO A 850 -33.53 39.71 5.22
N GLN A 851 -34.44 38.73 5.00
CA GLN A 851 -34.19 37.54 4.19
C GLN A 851 -34.04 37.81 2.68
N GLU A 852 -34.49 38.98 2.21
CA GLU A 852 -34.31 39.44 0.82
C GLU A 852 -33.09 40.36 0.65
N ALA A 853 -32.34 40.65 1.73
CA ALA A 853 -31.17 41.51 1.65
C ALA A 853 -29.99 40.84 0.91
N ILE A 854 -29.17 41.67 0.27
CA ILE A 854 -27.89 41.26 -0.33
C ILE A 854 -26.79 42.06 0.35
N ASP A 855 -25.86 41.34 0.99
CA ASP A 855 -24.70 41.93 1.66
C ASP A 855 -23.40 41.50 0.97
N ILE A 856 -22.44 42.43 0.86
CA ILE A 856 -21.21 42.27 0.06
C ILE A 856 -20.04 42.84 0.86
N GLU A 857 -19.27 41.95 1.47
CA GLU A 857 -17.97 42.24 2.08
C GLU A 857 -16.88 42.03 1.01
N LEU A 858 -16.14 43.08 0.66
CA LEU A 858 -15.13 43.05 -0.40
C LEU A 858 -13.83 43.70 0.10
N SER A 859 -12.75 42.93 0.21
CA SER A 859 -11.40 43.47 0.40
C SER A 859 -10.72 43.71 -0.94
N GLU A 860 -10.76 42.73 -1.84
CA GLU A 860 -10.11 42.77 -3.16
C GLU A 860 -11.07 42.32 -4.28
N PRO A 861 -10.97 42.90 -5.49
CA PRO A 861 -11.80 42.49 -6.62
C PRO A 861 -11.40 41.11 -7.13
N VAL A 862 -12.38 40.23 -7.34
CA VAL A 862 -12.18 38.84 -7.77
C VAL A 862 -12.99 38.56 -9.03
N SER A 863 -12.43 37.80 -9.97
CA SER A 863 -13.13 37.32 -11.17
C SER A 863 -12.70 35.89 -11.46
N LEU A 864 -13.59 34.92 -11.26
CA LEU A 864 -13.31 33.49 -11.39
C LEU A 864 -14.41 32.76 -12.15
N THR A 865 -14.03 31.79 -12.99
CA THR A 865 -14.98 31.00 -13.79
C THR A 865 -15.23 29.64 -13.15
N PHE A 866 -16.49 29.20 -13.12
CA PHE A 866 -16.92 27.93 -12.50
C PHE A 866 -17.88 27.17 -13.42
N SER A 867 -18.01 25.86 -13.21
CA SER A 867 -19.00 25.06 -13.95
C SER A 867 -20.39 25.19 -13.33
N LEU A 868 -21.36 25.62 -14.15
CA LEU A 868 -22.76 25.78 -13.74
C LEU A 868 -23.41 24.46 -13.30
N LYS A 869 -22.95 23.33 -13.86
CA LYS A 869 -23.40 21.97 -13.50
C LYS A 869 -23.25 21.68 -12.00
N TYR A 870 -22.14 22.11 -11.38
CA TYR A 870 -21.91 21.93 -9.94
C TYR A 870 -22.71 22.95 -9.12
N LEU A 871 -22.79 24.21 -9.55
CA LEU A 871 -23.55 25.24 -8.85
C LEU A 871 -25.06 24.92 -8.79
N VAL A 872 -25.64 24.40 -9.87
CA VAL A 872 -27.05 23.96 -9.91
C VAL A 872 -27.30 22.73 -9.02
N ASN A 873 -26.30 21.85 -8.86
CA ASN A 873 -26.34 20.79 -7.84
C ASN A 873 -26.34 21.39 -6.42
N PHE A 874 -25.44 22.34 -6.11
CA PHE A 874 -25.40 23.00 -4.79
C PHE A 874 -26.71 23.74 -4.48
N CYS A 875 -27.39 24.29 -5.49
CA CYS A 875 -28.70 24.94 -5.35
C CYS A 875 -29.87 24.00 -4.99
N LYS A 876 -29.62 22.70 -4.80
CA LYS A 876 -30.55 21.77 -4.12
C LYS A 876 -30.62 22.04 -2.62
N ALA A 877 -29.52 22.50 -2.01
CA ALA A 877 -29.47 22.88 -0.59
C ALA A 877 -30.28 24.14 -0.23
N SER A 878 -30.78 24.91 -1.21
CA SER A 878 -31.69 26.05 -0.99
C SER A 878 -33.01 25.70 -0.26
N ALA A 879 -33.31 24.41 -0.05
CA ALA A 879 -34.42 23.97 0.80
C ALA A 879 -34.10 23.98 2.30
N LEU A 880 -32.81 24.09 2.68
CA LEU A 880 -32.31 24.10 4.06
C LEU A 880 -32.31 25.51 4.66
N SER A 881 -31.81 26.50 3.90
CA SER A 881 -31.62 27.87 4.33
C SER A 881 -32.26 28.86 3.34
N PRO A 882 -32.94 29.93 3.80
CA PRO A 882 -33.45 30.99 2.92
C PRO A 882 -32.33 31.85 2.31
N SER A 883 -31.15 31.90 2.94
CA SER A 883 -29.97 32.62 2.47
C SER A 883 -28.80 31.67 2.19
N VAL A 884 -27.94 32.08 1.26
CA VAL A 884 -26.68 31.42 0.92
C VAL A 884 -25.53 32.42 1.12
N LYS A 885 -24.39 31.92 1.60
CA LYS A 885 -23.14 32.68 1.68
C LYS A 885 -22.17 32.13 0.64
N ILE A 886 -21.59 33.03 -0.16
CA ILE A 886 -20.67 32.71 -1.25
C ILE A 886 -19.35 33.44 -0.96
N CYS A 887 -18.24 32.70 -0.83
CA CYS A 887 -16.93 33.29 -0.57
C CYS A 887 -15.95 32.94 -1.70
N LEU A 888 -15.26 33.96 -2.22
CA LEU A 888 -14.34 33.85 -3.37
C LEU A 888 -12.94 34.40 -3.01
N SER A 889 -11.91 33.77 -3.54
CA SER A 889 -10.52 34.25 -3.54
C SER A 889 -9.76 33.60 -4.69
N ASN A 890 -8.80 34.29 -5.31
CA ASN A 890 -8.13 33.82 -6.53
C ASN A 890 -7.33 32.51 -6.34
N GLU A 891 -6.84 32.25 -5.12
CA GLU A 891 -6.02 31.06 -4.80
C GLU A 891 -6.80 29.93 -4.09
N VAL A 892 -8.11 30.10 -3.83
CA VAL A 892 -8.90 29.20 -2.97
C VAL A 892 -10.19 28.76 -3.68
N PRO A 893 -10.60 27.47 -3.59
CA PRO A 893 -11.90 27.02 -4.10
C PRO A 893 -13.08 27.87 -3.60
N LEU A 894 -14.05 28.08 -4.49
CA LEU A 894 -15.30 28.77 -4.20
C LEU A 894 -16.04 28.05 -3.07
N LEU A 895 -16.29 28.76 -1.96
CA LEU A 895 -17.11 28.26 -0.87
C LEU A 895 -18.56 28.72 -1.07
N VAL A 896 -19.50 27.77 -1.06
CA VAL A 896 -20.94 28.00 -1.00
C VAL A 896 -21.49 27.37 0.28
N GLU A 897 -21.88 28.20 1.25
CA GLU A 897 -22.36 27.79 2.57
C GLU A 897 -23.86 28.04 2.73
N TYR A 898 -24.58 27.02 3.19
CA TYR A 898 -25.96 27.09 3.66
C TYR A 898 -25.97 26.85 5.18
N GLY A 899 -26.38 27.87 5.94
CA GLY A 899 -26.47 27.79 7.40
C GLY A 899 -27.64 26.93 7.88
N LEU A 900 -27.45 26.24 9.00
CA LEU A 900 -28.47 25.42 9.65
C LEU A 900 -28.67 25.87 11.11
N ALA A 901 -29.70 25.33 11.77
CA ALA A 901 -29.94 25.56 13.19
C ALA A 901 -28.74 25.11 14.07
N GLY A 902 -28.59 25.73 15.24
CA GLY A 902 -27.55 25.34 16.21
C GLY A 902 -26.10 25.60 15.76
N SER A 903 -25.86 26.54 14.82
CA SER A 903 -24.55 26.76 14.18
C SER A 903 -23.97 25.55 13.43
N SER A 904 -24.87 24.67 12.99
CA SER A 904 -24.61 23.63 12.00
C SER A 904 -24.52 24.24 10.59
N TYR A 905 -23.91 23.54 9.63
CA TYR A 905 -23.77 24.04 8.25
C TYR A 905 -23.73 22.91 7.21
N LEU A 906 -24.04 23.27 5.96
CA LEU A 906 -23.69 22.50 4.76
C LEU A 906 -22.87 23.41 3.83
N ARG A 907 -21.60 23.03 3.60
CA ARG A 907 -20.63 23.73 2.76
C ARG A 907 -20.30 22.91 1.52
N PHE A 908 -20.23 23.59 0.39
CA PHE A 908 -19.68 23.06 -0.85
C PHE A 908 -18.46 23.89 -1.25
N TYR A 909 -17.41 23.21 -1.69
CA TYR A 909 -16.19 23.79 -2.23
C TYR A 909 -16.09 23.38 -3.70
N LEU A 910 -15.76 24.32 -4.59
CA LEU A 910 -15.64 24.08 -6.03
C LEU A 910 -14.38 24.74 -6.58
N ALA A 911 -13.52 23.95 -7.23
CA ALA A 911 -12.34 24.49 -7.90
C ALA A 911 -12.75 25.41 -9.07
N PRO A 912 -12.07 26.55 -9.27
CA PRO A 912 -12.27 27.37 -10.47
C PRO A 912 -11.80 26.63 -11.72
N LYS A 913 -12.47 26.90 -12.85
CA LYS A 913 -11.91 26.65 -14.17
C LYS A 913 -10.80 27.68 -14.40
N ILE A 914 -9.56 27.20 -14.40
CA ILE A 914 -8.43 27.93 -14.99
C ILE A 914 -8.75 28.11 -16.49
N GLY A 915 -8.54 29.31 -17.01
CA GLY A 915 -8.68 29.58 -18.44
C GLY A 915 -7.45 29.09 -19.22
N ASP A 916 -7.66 28.61 -20.44
CA ASP A 916 -6.57 28.39 -21.38
C ASP A 916 -6.07 29.75 -21.90
N GLU A 917 -5.18 30.40 -21.13
CA GLU A 917 -4.42 31.57 -21.60
C GLU A 917 -3.25 31.07 -22.48
N GLU A 918 -3.19 31.57 -23.73
CA GLU A 918 -2.27 31.13 -24.80
C GLU A 918 -0.80 31.56 -24.63
#